data_AF-A0A674J836-F1
#
_entry.id   AF-A0A674J836-F1
#
_cell.length_a   1.000
_cell.length_b   1.000
_cell.length_c   1.000
_cell.angle_alpha   90.00
_cell.angle_beta   90.00
_cell.angle_gamma   90.00
#
_symmetry.space_group_name_H-M   'P 1'
#
loop_
_entity.id
_entity.type
_entity.pdbx_description
1 polymer ?
#
loop_
_entity_poly.entity_id
_entity_poly.type
_entity_poly.pdbx_seq_one_letter_code
_entity_poly.pdbx_strand_id
1 'polypeptide(L)'
;FFHFSMSPCRSLLHAKLLIASTVQFLIHKAFLFFPYQAMVKEASTYLFNATKQRFFFKAYTFSFVLYKIFVHEWAHLRWGVFDEYNNDAPFYVSVNSGKASVEATRCSASVTGKYIVQSCTGNSCTTRECKSDEQTKLYEAGCKFVPEKTQNAPASIMYMQSLPSVVEFCDQSTHNEKATNLQNKMCNYHSTWEVIMNSMDFSNTSPINSASPPFETAFSLLQTKDRVVCLVLDVSGSMDGNNRIKRLKQAAEIFLLQVIETGSWVGIVTFHSTAQIETYLQQIINENVRRDLTEYLPISAGGGTNICAGVHKGFEVKENIGENYSNLYGSEIVLLTDGEDGGMSSCLTEVKNSGSIIHTIALGPNAAPELEQFSNMTGGLRFYATDTVDSNGLIDAFSGISSGSGNISEQSIQLESTAQSVTVKQWMNGTVTVDSTVGKDTFFVVTWDRSTSPPDILLRDPKGKEYRTSNFTVSDLNLRTARLNIAGTAEVGDWYYWIQNKHTDSQVISMIVTSRAASLAVPPVTVKALMNKDTNNFPNPMVIYAEVSQGFLPVLGATVMATVEPQTGSAVELKLLDDGSGADITKNDGVYSKYFTSFRGNGRYNLKVRVQGKDKTVRLRRRQSRALYVPGYIENGEIKMNAPRPEPSDDEIQAKLGSFNRVASGGSFVMENVPSGGTTDVFPPCKIIDLEAQYEEDKIHLSWTAPGNDFDVGQGKYIIKMSESLLDLRNTFEDATSVNTSSLVPKPAGTKESFQFKSENVTIENGTIIYFAIRAIDNASLTSEVSNIAQAALFIPPKESSPDSTPNDDVINEGINVLTIVLIVAGSIIAVSIAVSMIVCILHKKNRRGGPELRM
;
A
#
# COMPACT_ATOMS: atom_id res chain seq x y z
N PHE A 1 12.91 -10.25 10.74
CA PHE A 1 12.49 -11.59 10.32
C PHE A 1 11.15 -11.94 10.94
N PHE A 2 10.09 -11.95 10.16
CA PHE A 2 8.79 -12.43 10.59
C PHE A 2 8.13 -13.15 9.42
N HIS A 3 7.96 -14.47 9.52
CA HIS A 3 7.07 -15.20 8.62
C HIS A 3 5.62 -14.86 8.98
N PHE A 4 4.78 -14.57 7.99
CA PHE A 4 3.36 -14.31 8.18
C PHE A 4 2.52 -15.23 7.29
N SER A 5 1.52 -15.88 7.88
CA SER A 5 0.56 -16.75 7.19
C SER A 5 -0.66 -15.92 6.77
N MET A 6 -1.30 -16.26 5.64
CA MET A 6 -2.41 -15.46 5.09
C MET A 6 -3.79 -16.07 5.37
N SER A 7 -4.66 -15.25 5.92
CA SER A 7 -6.13 -15.28 5.80
C SER A 7 -6.58 -13.87 5.38
N PRO A 8 -7.87 -13.58 5.13
CA PRO A 8 -8.32 -12.21 4.80
C PRO A 8 -7.85 -11.15 5.82
N CYS A 9 -7.88 -11.45 7.13
CA CYS A 9 -7.25 -10.60 8.18
C CYS A 9 -5.78 -10.28 7.95
N ARG A 10 -5.02 -11.21 7.34
CA ARG A 10 -3.55 -11.18 7.31
C ARG A 10 -2.99 -10.81 5.94
N SER A 11 -3.83 -10.33 5.03
CA SER A 11 -3.48 -10.04 3.63
C SER A 11 -2.82 -8.66 3.43
N LEU A 12 -3.36 -7.63 4.10
CA LEU A 12 -2.92 -6.21 4.05
C LEU A 12 -1.46 -5.98 4.52
N LEU A 13 -0.91 -6.99 5.18
CA LEU A 13 0.16 -6.83 6.15
C LEU A 13 1.55 -6.99 5.56
N HIS A 14 1.70 -7.85 4.55
CA HIS A 14 2.98 -8.10 3.90
C HIS A 14 3.50 -6.84 3.18
N ALA A 15 2.60 -6.09 2.53
CA ALA A 15 2.93 -4.83 1.90
C ALA A 15 3.40 -3.78 2.90
N LYS A 16 2.70 -3.64 4.04
CA LYS A 16 3.01 -2.57 5.01
C LYS A 16 4.20 -2.91 5.92
N LEU A 17 4.49 -4.15 6.32
CA LEU A 17 5.59 -4.38 7.30
C LEU A 17 6.99 -4.34 6.73
N LEU A 18 7.16 -4.70 5.46
CA LEU A 18 8.44 -4.54 4.76
C LEU A 18 8.73 -3.05 4.45
N ILE A 19 7.77 -2.15 4.68
CA ILE A 19 7.79 -0.77 4.16
C ILE A 19 7.49 0.31 5.23
N ALA A 20 6.82 -0.02 6.34
CA ALA A 20 6.26 0.95 7.28
C ALA A 20 7.28 1.59 8.25
N SER A 21 7.74 2.76 7.83
CA SER A 21 8.21 3.89 8.64
C SER A 21 7.26 4.36 9.76
N THR A 22 6.11 3.71 10.02
CA THR A 22 5.18 4.07 11.11
C THR A 22 5.84 3.95 12.48
N VAL A 23 6.63 2.90 12.71
CA VAL A 23 7.47 2.76 13.93
C VAL A 23 8.44 3.94 14.02
N GLN A 24 9.00 4.36 12.88
CA GLN A 24 9.92 5.48 12.77
C GLN A 24 9.25 6.83 13.09
N PHE A 25 7.94 7.01 12.92
CA PHE A 25 7.21 8.23 13.32
C PHE A 25 6.94 8.31 14.83
N LEU A 26 6.54 7.19 15.46
CA LEU A 26 6.45 7.08 16.93
C LEU A 26 7.82 7.37 17.59
N ILE A 27 8.88 6.85 16.98
CA ILE A 27 10.28 7.16 17.27
C ILE A 27 10.56 8.67 17.09
N HIS A 28 10.43 9.23 15.88
CA HIS A 28 10.95 10.57 15.56
C HIS A 28 10.24 11.71 16.32
N LYS A 29 8.95 11.57 16.66
CA LYS A 29 8.27 12.55 17.53
C LYS A 29 8.62 12.41 19.01
N ALA A 30 8.99 11.22 19.49
CA ALA A 30 9.48 11.04 20.86
C ALA A 30 10.91 11.58 21.05
N PHE A 31 11.74 11.57 19.99
CA PHE A 31 13.14 11.99 20.04
C PHE A 31 13.39 13.48 20.37
N LEU A 32 12.36 14.33 20.25
CA LEU A 32 12.55 15.78 20.41
C LEU A 32 12.41 16.32 21.85
N PHE A 33 11.89 15.55 22.83
CA PHE A 33 11.55 16.16 24.14
C PHE A 33 11.73 15.37 25.45
N PHE A 34 11.87 14.03 25.51
CA PHE A 34 11.80 13.32 26.80
C PHE A 34 12.78 12.12 26.98
N PRO A 35 13.17 11.78 28.24
CA PRO A 35 14.14 10.72 28.52
C PRO A 35 13.54 9.31 28.38
N TYR A 36 14.22 8.47 27.60
CA TYR A 36 13.66 7.23 27.01
C TYR A 36 13.48 6.02 27.96
N GLN A 37 14.28 5.89 29.03
CA GLN A 37 14.37 4.63 29.78
C GLN A 37 13.08 4.21 30.52
N ALA A 38 12.19 5.15 30.86
CA ALA A 38 10.93 4.84 31.54
C ALA A 38 9.85 4.30 30.58
N MET A 39 9.60 5.01 29.46
CA MET A 39 8.58 4.63 28.45
C MET A 39 8.75 3.20 27.94
N VAL A 40 10.00 2.82 27.68
CA VAL A 40 10.36 1.52 27.09
C VAL A 40 10.12 0.37 28.07
N LYS A 41 10.41 0.59 29.36
CA LYS A 41 10.24 -0.38 30.44
C LYS A 41 8.76 -0.60 30.82
N GLU A 42 7.94 0.45 30.72
CA GLU A 42 6.48 0.34 30.89
C GLU A 42 5.78 -0.30 29.68
N ALA A 43 6.20 -0.01 28.45
CA ALA A 43 5.63 -0.61 27.23
C ALA A 43 5.82 -2.14 27.16
N SER A 44 6.98 -2.64 27.62
CA SER A 44 7.25 -4.06 27.85
C SER A 44 6.18 -4.72 28.75
N THR A 45 5.88 -4.06 29.87
CA THR A 45 4.91 -4.54 30.86
C THR A 45 3.47 -4.42 30.33
N TYR A 46 3.19 -3.44 29.47
CA TYR A 46 1.86 -3.23 28.91
C TYR A 46 1.50 -4.19 27.76
N LEU A 47 2.46 -4.56 26.90
CA LEU A 47 2.30 -5.66 25.93
C LEU A 47 1.88 -6.98 26.62
N PHE A 48 2.33 -7.18 27.86
CA PHE A 48 1.95 -8.32 28.70
C PHE A 48 0.58 -8.12 29.38
N ASN A 49 0.30 -6.92 29.93
CA ASN A 49 -0.98 -6.60 30.59
C ASN A 49 -2.20 -6.76 29.67
N ALA A 50 -2.05 -6.55 28.36
CA ALA A 50 -3.13 -6.72 27.38
C ALA A 50 -3.60 -8.19 27.21
N THR A 51 -3.00 -9.16 27.93
CA THR A 51 -3.21 -10.60 27.70
C THR A 51 -3.71 -11.44 28.90
N LYS A 52 -3.78 -10.89 30.15
CA LYS A 52 -4.68 -11.24 31.30
C LYS A 52 -4.20 -10.63 32.65
N GLN A 53 -5.13 -10.15 33.49
CA GLN A 53 -4.89 -9.24 34.65
C GLN A 53 -4.35 -9.84 36.01
N ARG A 54 -3.59 -9.05 36.81
CA ARG A 54 -4.00 -8.35 38.09
C ARG A 54 -2.85 -7.93 39.08
N PHE A 55 -3.04 -6.77 39.74
CA PHE A 55 -2.43 -6.19 40.99
C PHE A 55 -1.29 -5.12 40.97
N PHE A 56 -1.21 -4.33 42.08
CA PHE A 56 -0.65 -2.96 42.28
C PHE A 56 0.88 -2.88 42.57
N PHE A 57 1.64 -1.77 42.37
CA PHE A 57 1.51 -0.42 42.99
C PHE A 57 2.30 0.73 42.28
N LYS A 58 1.98 1.98 42.66
CA LYS A 58 2.64 3.30 42.41
C LYS A 58 4.18 3.27 42.33
N ALA A 59 4.89 4.12 41.58
CA ALA A 59 4.57 5.31 40.76
C ALA A 59 5.76 5.57 39.78
N TYR A 60 5.75 6.47 38.79
CA TYR A 60 5.06 7.76 38.62
C TYR A 60 4.58 8.01 37.16
N THR A 61 4.07 9.20 36.86
CA THR A 61 3.39 9.53 35.60
C THR A 61 4.33 9.87 34.43
N PHE A 62 4.54 8.93 33.52
CA PHE A 62 4.49 9.22 32.08
C PHE A 62 3.03 9.10 31.59
N SER A 63 2.69 9.74 30.46
CA SER A 63 1.29 9.77 30.01
C SER A 63 0.83 8.38 29.54
N PHE A 64 -0.17 7.83 30.26
CA PHE A 64 -0.75 6.50 30.07
C PHE A 64 -1.32 6.23 28.66
N VAL A 65 -1.33 7.22 27.77
CA VAL A 65 -1.89 7.16 26.41
C VAL A 65 -0.85 6.66 25.38
N LEU A 66 0.44 6.98 25.57
CA LEU A 66 1.49 6.71 24.57
C LEU A 66 1.76 5.22 24.36
N TYR A 67 1.80 4.43 25.43
CA TYR A 67 2.04 2.99 25.33
C TYR A 67 0.86 2.25 24.68
N LYS A 68 -0.37 2.74 24.83
CA LYS A 68 -1.58 2.11 24.26
C LYS A 68 -1.62 2.30 22.75
N ILE A 69 -1.21 3.48 22.27
CA ILE A 69 -1.01 3.76 20.84
C ILE A 69 0.07 2.84 20.25
N PHE A 70 1.17 2.61 20.96
CA PHE A 70 2.20 1.67 20.49
C PHE A 70 1.65 0.25 20.34
N VAL A 71 0.90 -0.28 21.33
CA VAL A 71 0.29 -1.61 21.23
C VAL A 71 -0.78 -1.71 20.15
N HIS A 72 -1.58 -0.65 19.95
CA HIS A 72 -2.56 -0.54 18.88
C HIS A 72 -1.92 -0.62 17.48
N GLU A 73 -0.90 0.22 17.21
CA GLU A 73 -0.15 0.20 15.95
C GLU A 73 0.65 -1.11 15.80
N TRP A 74 1.22 -1.65 16.88
CA TRP A 74 1.86 -2.96 16.86
C TRP A 74 0.87 -4.09 16.55
N ALA A 75 -0.37 -4.03 17.03
CA ALA A 75 -1.37 -5.05 16.78
C ALA A 75 -1.79 -5.07 15.31
N HIS A 76 -2.05 -3.89 14.71
CA HIS A 76 -2.17 -3.76 13.26
C HIS A 76 -0.98 -4.41 12.56
N LEU A 77 0.24 -4.02 12.95
CA LEU A 77 1.46 -4.44 12.27
C LEU A 77 1.83 -5.93 12.46
N ARG A 78 1.56 -6.54 13.61
CA ARG A 78 2.00 -7.91 13.90
C ARG A 78 0.96 -8.96 13.55
N TRP A 79 -0.33 -8.64 13.66
CA TRP A 79 -1.39 -9.65 13.51
C TRP A 79 -2.43 -9.32 12.42
N GLY A 80 -2.38 -8.13 11.83
CA GLY A 80 -3.30 -7.72 10.75
C GLY A 80 -4.70 -7.39 11.25
N VAL A 81 -4.87 -7.17 12.55
CA VAL A 81 -6.16 -6.73 13.11
C VAL A 81 -6.45 -5.28 12.69
N PHE A 82 -7.74 -4.93 12.67
CA PHE A 82 -8.22 -3.63 12.19
C PHE A 82 -8.78 -2.79 13.34
N ASP A 83 -9.10 -1.54 13.02
CA ASP A 83 -9.82 -0.66 13.93
C ASP A 83 -11.23 -1.21 14.23
N GLU A 84 -11.61 -1.14 15.51
CA GLU A 84 -12.94 -1.50 16.01
C GLU A 84 -13.85 -0.26 16.17
N TYR A 85 -13.36 0.92 15.76
CA TYR A 85 -14.15 2.11 15.42
C TYR A 85 -14.26 2.26 13.89
N ASN A 86 -15.13 3.16 13.43
CA ASN A 86 -15.25 3.53 12.02
C ASN A 86 -15.59 5.02 11.92
N ASN A 87 -14.85 5.78 11.09
CA ASN A 87 -15.08 7.21 10.91
C ASN A 87 -16.10 7.52 9.81
N ASP A 88 -16.28 6.62 8.84
CA ASP A 88 -17.22 6.78 7.72
C ASP A 88 -18.60 6.19 8.07
N ALA A 89 -18.65 5.18 8.94
CA ALA A 89 -19.88 4.67 9.57
C ALA A 89 -19.78 4.66 11.11
N PRO A 90 -19.76 5.84 11.77
CA PRO A 90 -19.60 5.97 13.23
C PRO A 90 -20.82 5.53 14.03
N PHE A 91 -21.97 5.35 13.37
CA PHE A 91 -23.22 4.91 13.96
C PHE A 91 -23.89 3.83 13.10
N TYR A 92 -24.65 2.94 13.73
CA TYR A 92 -25.45 1.91 13.07
C TYR A 92 -26.74 1.64 13.87
N VAL A 93 -27.75 1.01 13.24
CA VAL A 93 -28.99 0.62 13.93
C VAL A 93 -28.81 -0.75 14.57
N SER A 94 -29.15 -0.87 15.85
CA SER A 94 -29.10 -2.11 16.62
C SER A 94 -30.46 -2.36 17.29
N VAL A 95 -30.92 -3.62 17.30
CA VAL A 95 -32.05 -4.06 18.12
C VAL A 95 -31.52 -4.68 19.41
N ASN A 96 -31.73 -3.98 20.52
CA ASN A 96 -31.40 -4.43 21.87
C ASN A 96 -32.70 -4.58 22.66
N SER A 97 -32.89 -5.73 23.31
CA SER A 97 -34.10 -6.05 24.10
C SER A 97 -35.44 -5.79 23.36
N GLY A 98 -35.47 -6.04 22.04
CA GLY A 98 -36.67 -5.86 21.21
C GLY A 98 -36.97 -4.40 20.79
N LYS A 99 -36.08 -3.45 21.03
CA LYS A 99 -36.21 -2.06 20.54
C LYS A 99 -35.05 -1.70 19.62
N ALA A 100 -35.37 -1.16 18.45
CA ALA A 100 -34.39 -0.57 17.55
C ALA A 100 -33.89 0.77 18.08
N SER A 101 -32.58 1.01 18.00
CA SER A 101 -31.92 2.25 18.44
C SER A 101 -30.63 2.47 17.64
N VAL A 102 -30.21 3.74 17.51
CA VAL A 102 -28.94 4.09 16.88
C VAL A 102 -27.82 4.00 17.92
N GLU A 103 -26.83 3.15 17.67
CA GLU A 103 -25.65 2.94 18.53
C GLU A 103 -24.37 3.46 17.88
N ALA A 104 -23.39 3.87 18.70
CA ALA A 104 -22.02 4.11 18.24
C ALA A 104 -21.32 2.81 17.83
N THR A 105 -20.57 2.86 16.73
CA THR A 105 -19.73 1.77 16.24
C THR A 105 -18.56 1.52 17.21
N ARG A 106 -18.70 0.50 18.05
CA ARG A 106 -17.80 0.16 19.16
C ARG A 106 -17.73 -1.35 19.37
N CYS A 107 -16.55 -1.87 19.73
CA CYS A 107 -16.43 -3.29 20.06
C CYS A 107 -17.16 -3.64 21.35
N SER A 108 -16.92 -2.92 22.45
CA SER A 108 -17.60 -3.19 23.72
C SER A 108 -18.74 -2.23 23.97
N ALA A 109 -19.97 -2.76 24.04
CA ALA A 109 -21.16 -2.01 24.41
C ALA A 109 -21.10 -1.45 25.86
N SER A 110 -20.18 -1.97 26.68
CA SER A 110 -19.87 -1.48 28.02
C SER A 110 -19.25 -0.08 28.03
N VAL A 111 -18.71 0.41 26.91
CA VAL A 111 -18.12 1.76 26.85
C VAL A 111 -19.23 2.81 26.82
N THR A 112 -19.49 3.48 27.95
CA THR A 112 -20.58 4.47 28.09
C THR A 112 -20.18 5.87 27.64
N GLY A 113 -21.17 6.68 27.26
CA GLY A 113 -21.01 8.04 26.73
C GLY A 113 -22.33 8.64 26.23
N LYS A 114 -22.27 9.83 25.61
CA LYS A 114 -23.41 10.54 25.01
C LYS A 114 -23.18 10.87 23.53
N TYR A 115 -24.27 11.04 22.79
CA TYR A 115 -24.28 11.46 21.39
C TYR A 115 -24.42 12.98 21.31
N ILE A 116 -23.35 13.69 20.94
CA ILE A 116 -23.27 15.15 21.00
C ILE A 116 -22.89 15.75 19.64
N VAL A 117 -23.58 16.82 19.25
CA VAL A 117 -23.16 17.77 18.20
C VAL A 117 -22.55 19.00 18.89
N GLN A 118 -21.44 19.51 18.35
CA GLN A 118 -20.84 20.78 18.75
C GLN A 118 -20.94 21.77 17.60
N SER A 119 -21.43 22.98 17.88
CA SER A 119 -21.54 24.08 16.92
C SER A 119 -20.80 25.30 17.46
N CYS A 120 -19.88 25.86 16.68
CA CYS A 120 -19.06 27.00 17.07
C CYS A 120 -19.40 28.23 16.22
N THR A 121 -19.64 29.37 16.89
CA THR A 121 -19.86 30.68 16.27
C THR A 121 -18.83 31.66 16.84
N GLY A 122 -17.85 32.04 16.01
CA GLY A 122 -16.65 32.73 16.49
C GLY A 122 -15.91 31.87 17.53
N ASN A 123 -15.53 32.47 18.66
CA ASN A 123 -14.85 31.77 19.76
C ASN A 123 -15.80 31.07 20.74
N SER A 124 -17.12 31.10 20.52
CA SER A 124 -18.11 30.44 21.37
C SER A 124 -18.56 29.12 20.75
N CYS A 125 -18.45 28.01 21.49
CA CYS A 125 -18.94 26.70 21.06
C CYS A 125 -20.03 26.21 22.00
N THR A 126 -21.19 25.85 21.46
CA THR A 126 -22.29 25.22 22.18
C THR A 126 -22.38 23.73 21.83
N THR A 127 -22.77 22.90 22.79
CA THR A 127 -23.04 21.48 22.60
C THR A 127 -24.53 21.19 22.76
N ARG A 128 -25.03 20.20 22.02
CA ARG A 128 -26.40 19.68 22.14
C ARG A 128 -26.42 18.19 21.83
N GLU A 129 -27.49 17.51 22.22
CA GLU A 129 -27.70 16.10 21.84
C GLU A 129 -27.94 15.99 20.33
N CYS A 130 -27.54 14.84 19.76
CA CYS A 130 -27.74 14.56 18.34
C CYS A 130 -29.20 14.26 18.02
N LYS A 131 -29.70 14.85 16.94
CA LYS A 131 -31.00 14.54 16.34
C LYS A 131 -30.82 13.44 15.30
N SER A 132 -31.88 12.67 15.07
CA SER A 132 -31.93 11.74 13.95
C SER A 132 -32.18 12.49 12.65
N ASP A 133 -31.50 12.07 11.59
CA ASP A 133 -31.66 12.57 10.23
C ASP A 133 -32.75 11.77 9.49
N GLU A 134 -33.64 12.48 8.79
CA GLU A 134 -34.80 11.85 8.15
C GLU A 134 -34.46 11.04 6.89
N GLN A 135 -33.30 11.27 6.26
CA GLN A 135 -32.89 10.55 5.04
C GLN A 135 -32.15 9.26 5.38
N THR A 136 -31.08 9.38 6.18
CA THR A 136 -30.20 8.27 6.57
C THR A 136 -30.77 7.40 7.69
N LYS A 137 -31.75 7.91 8.46
CA LYS A 137 -32.30 7.31 9.68
C LYS A 137 -31.27 7.10 10.81
N LEU A 138 -30.06 7.64 10.66
CA LEU A 138 -29.00 7.65 11.68
C LEU A 138 -28.98 9.03 12.37
N TYR A 139 -27.94 9.32 13.15
CA TYR A 139 -27.72 10.67 13.65
C TYR A 139 -27.22 11.63 12.55
N GLU A 140 -27.58 12.89 12.68
CA GLU A 140 -27.20 13.97 11.78
C GLU A 140 -25.67 14.15 11.59
N ALA A 141 -25.29 14.76 10.47
CA ALA A 141 -23.90 15.08 10.15
C ALA A 141 -23.25 15.93 11.26
N GLY A 142 -22.04 15.53 11.67
CA GLY A 142 -21.31 16.18 12.76
C GLY A 142 -21.63 15.67 14.16
N CYS A 143 -22.60 14.76 14.33
CA CYS A 143 -22.79 14.01 15.57
C CYS A 143 -21.55 13.18 15.94
N LYS A 144 -21.21 13.13 17.24
CA LYS A 144 -20.06 12.37 17.75
C LYS A 144 -20.41 11.67 19.05
N PHE A 145 -19.89 10.46 19.25
CA PHE A 145 -19.93 9.78 20.54
C PHE A 145 -18.84 10.34 21.46
N VAL A 146 -19.25 10.82 22.64
CA VAL A 146 -18.37 11.39 23.68
C VAL A 146 -18.38 10.46 24.88
N PRO A 147 -17.29 9.71 25.16
CA PRO A 147 -17.27 8.72 26.24
C PRO A 147 -17.19 9.36 27.63
N GLU A 148 -17.73 8.67 28.63
CA GLU A 148 -17.47 8.95 30.05
C GLU A 148 -15.99 8.70 30.36
N LYS A 149 -15.29 9.68 30.95
CA LYS A 149 -13.84 9.55 31.22
C LYS A 149 -13.53 8.48 32.28
N THR A 150 -14.41 8.36 33.26
CA THR A 150 -14.29 7.45 34.39
C THR A 150 -15.33 6.35 34.26
N GLN A 151 -14.91 5.18 33.80
CA GLN A 151 -15.77 4.02 33.59
C GLN A 151 -14.97 2.72 33.78
N ASN A 152 -15.66 1.59 33.82
CA ASN A 152 -15.06 0.27 34.12
C ASN A 152 -14.89 -0.62 32.87
N ALA A 153 -15.16 -0.12 31.66
CA ALA A 153 -15.00 -0.89 30.43
C ALA A 153 -13.50 -1.16 30.15
N PRO A 154 -13.04 -2.43 30.11
CA PRO A 154 -11.62 -2.76 29.99
C PRO A 154 -11.17 -2.94 28.53
N ALA A 155 -12.12 -3.21 27.62
CA ALA A 155 -11.88 -3.39 26.19
C ALA A 155 -12.51 -2.23 25.39
N SER A 156 -11.95 -1.80 24.24
CA SER A 156 -10.83 -2.41 23.51
C SER A 156 -9.77 -1.40 23.12
N ILE A 157 -8.49 -1.82 23.16
CA ILE A 157 -7.34 -1.07 22.61
C ILE A 157 -7.54 -0.74 21.12
N MET A 158 -8.27 -1.56 20.36
CA MET A 158 -8.58 -1.27 18.95
C MET A 158 -9.79 -0.33 18.76
N TYR A 159 -10.48 0.06 19.85
CA TYR A 159 -11.64 0.95 19.80
C TYR A 159 -11.39 2.32 20.46
N MET A 160 -10.91 2.36 21.71
CA MET A 160 -10.84 3.59 22.53
C MET A 160 -9.65 3.56 23.50
N GLN A 161 -8.44 3.44 22.94
CA GLN A 161 -7.17 3.37 23.67
C GLN A 161 -6.84 4.63 24.51
N SER A 162 -7.64 5.69 24.41
CA SER A 162 -7.50 6.91 25.18
C SER A 162 -8.04 6.82 26.61
N LEU A 163 -9.04 5.95 26.85
CA LEU A 163 -9.67 5.83 28.16
C LEU A 163 -8.72 5.17 29.17
N PRO A 164 -8.65 5.65 30.42
CA PRO A 164 -7.78 5.04 31.44
C PRO A 164 -8.07 3.56 31.65
N SER A 165 -9.36 3.17 31.68
CA SER A 165 -9.85 1.81 31.92
C SER A 165 -9.51 0.82 30.81
N VAL A 166 -9.40 1.28 29.56
CA VAL A 166 -9.19 0.40 28.41
C VAL A 166 -7.75 -0.12 28.42
N VAL A 167 -7.58 -1.40 28.76
CA VAL A 167 -6.28 -2.07 28.88
C VAL A 167 -6.20 -3.43 28.19
N GLU A 168 -7.30 -3.92 27.63
CA GLU A 168 -7.43 -5.23 26.99
C GLU A 168 -7.80 -5.10 25.50
N PHE A 169 -7.50 -6.14 24.72
CA PHE A 169 -8.11 -6.33 23.41
C PHE A 169 -9.55 -6.82 23.55
N CYS A 170 -10.40 -6.56 22.56
CA CYS A 170 -11.73 -7.13 22.52
C CYS A 170 -11.67 -8.65 22.33
N ASP A 171 -12.45 -9.37 23.13
CA ASP A 171 -12.57 -10.83 23.14
C ASP A 171 -14.02 -11.27 22.90
N GLN A 172 -14.26 -12.58 22.72
CA GLN A 172 -15.60 -13.12 22.46
C GLN A 172 -16.67 -12.73 23.51
N SER A 173 -16.27 -12.38 24.75
CA SER A 173 -17.20 -11.96 25.81
C SER A 173 -17.56 -10.47 25.77
N THR A 174 -16.66 -9.66 25.20
CA THR A 174 -16.77 -8.20 25.11
C THR A 174 -17.11 -7.69 23.71
N HIS A 175 -17.04 -8.57 22.71
CA HIS A 175 -17.16 -8.27 21.28
C HIS A 175 -18.60 -8.08 20.80
N ASN A 176 -18.76 -7.08 19.92
CA ASN A 176 -20.02 -6.72 19.29
C ASN A 176 -19.94 -7.01 17.79
N GLU A 177 -20.37 -8.21 17.42
CA GLU A 177 -20.39 -8.69 16.03
C GLU A 177 -21.31 -7.86 15.11
N LYS A 178 -22.25 -7.07 15.67
CA LYS A 178 -23.15 -6.22 14.89
C LYS A 178 -22.55 -4.85 14.54
N ALA A 179 -21.45 -4.44 15.18
CA ALA A 179 -20.84 -3.14 14.93
C ALA A 179 -20.27 -3.05 13.50
N THR A 180 -20.51 -1.94 12.82
CA THR A 180 -20.05 -1.66 11.44
C THR A 180 -18.56 -1.23 11.37
N ASN A 181 -17.70 -1.88 12.16
CA ASN A 181 -16.26 -1.64 12.17
C ASN A 181 -15.50 -2.50 11.14
N LEU A 182 -14.25 -2.12 10.87
CA LEU A 182 -13.45 -2.76 9.83
C LEU A 182 -12.95 -4.14 10.27
N GLN A 183 -12.72 -4.35 11.57
CA GLN A 183 -12.41 -5.66 12.15
C GLN A 183 -13.50 -6.69 11.84
N ASN A 184 -14.77 -6.39 12.12
CA ASN A 184 -15.89 -7.28 11.80
C ASN A 184 -15.99 -7.58 10.31
N LYS A 185 -15.90 -6.53 9.48
CA LYS A 185 -16.00 -6.59 8.02
C LYS A 185 -14.92 -7.46 7.37
N MET A 186 -13.67 -7.35 7.82
CA MET A 186 -12.52 -8.04 7.21
C MET A 186 -12.20 -9.39 7.87
N CYS A 187 -12.45 -9.53 9.17
CA CYS A 187 -12.07 -10.71 9.97
C CYS A 187 -13.23 -11.67 10.28
N ASN A 188 -14.19 -11.81 9.36
CA ASN A 188 -15.31 -12.74 9.47
C ASN A 188 -16.03 -12.64 10.84
N TYR A 189 -16.21 -11.41 11.34
CA TYR A 189 -16.87 -11.11 12.61
C TYR A 189 -16.19 -11.70 13.86
N HIS A 190 -14.91 -12.08 13.79
CA HIS A 190 -14.11 -12.46 14.96
C HIS A 190 -13.53 -11.24 15.68
N SER A 191 -13.50 -11.33 17.01
CA SER A 191 -12.87 -10.31 17.86
C SER A 191 -11.37 -10.19 17.58
N THR A 192 -10.80 -9.02 17.89
CA THR A 192 -9.35 -8.79 17.79
C THR A 192 -8.55 -9.89 18.50
N TRP A 193 -8.97 -10.31 19.69
CA TRP A 193 -8.25 -11.30 20.49
C TRP A 193 -8.29 -12.71 19.89
N GLU A 194 -9.39 -13.13 19.26
CA GLU A 194 -9.46 -14.40 18.53
C GLU A 194 -8.48 -14.42 17.34
N VAL A 195 -8.37 -13.32 16.60
CA VAL A 195 -7.44 -13.22 15.45
C VAL A 195 -5.98 -13.30 15.91
N ILE A 196 -5.65 -12.63 17.02
CA ILE A 196 -4.32 -12.68 17.65
C ILE A 196 -3.99 -14.09 18.15
N MET A 197 -4.87 -14.71 18.93
CA MET A 197 -4.62 -16.05 19.51
C MET A 197 -4.51 -17.16 18.45
N ASN A 198 -5.19 -17.01 17.32
CA ASN A 198 -5.06 -17.94 16.19
C ASN A 198 -3.84 -17.67 15.29
N SER A 199 -3.01 -16.65 15.60
CA SER A 199 -1.78 -16.35 14.85
C SER A 199 -0.65 -17.34 15.15
N MET A 200 0.34 -17.45 14.25
CA MET A 200 1.47 -18.38 14.41
C MET A 200 2.34 -18.07 15.65
N ASP A 201 2.24 -16.85 16.17
CA ASP A 201 2.91 -16.42 17.41
C ASP A 201 2.38 -17.16 18.63
N PHE A 202 1.09 -17.53 18.61
CA PHE A 202 0.37 -18.08 19.75
C PHE A 202 -0.19 -19.50 19.51
N SER A 203 -0.40 -19.91 18.26
CA SER A 203 -0.99 -21.22 17.91
C SER A 203 -0.22 -22.41 18.46
N ASN A 204 1.10 -22.25 18.68
CA ASN A 204 2.01 -23.28 19.16
C ASN A 204 2.58 -22.96 20.56
N THR A 205 2.07 -21.94 21.27
CA THR A 205 2.57 -21.53 22.59
C THR A 205 1.46 -21.44 23.62
N SER A 206 1.66 -22.07 24.78
CA SER A 206 0.76 -21.87 25.92
C SER A 206 0.91 -20.45 26.49
N PRO A 207 -0.18 -19.74 26.81
CA PRO A 207 -0.13 -18.49 27.56
C PRO A 207 0.63 -18.64 28.88
N ILE A 208 1.47 -17.67 29.21
CA ILE A 208 2.26 -17.66 30.43
C ILE A 208 1.35 -17.30 31.61
N ASN A 209 0.99 -18.28 32.43
CA ASN A 209 0.14 -18.10 33.61
C ASN A 209 0.91 -17.52 34.82
N SER A 210 1.69 -16.45 34.65
CA SER A 210 2.38 -15.73 35.74
C SER A 210 1.94 -14.27 35.82
N ALA A 211 1.71 -13.78 37.04
CA ALA A 211 1.26 -12.40 37.29
C ALA A 211 2.33 -11.33 37.00
N SER A 212 3.57 -11.73 36.73
CA SER A 212 4.69 -10.88 36.33
C SER A 212 5.31 -11.41 35.02
N PRO A 213 5.80 -10.54 34.13
CA PRO A 213 6.56 -10.99 32.96
C PRO A 213 7.84 -11.73 33.43
N PRO A 214 8.23 -12.84 32.78
CA PRO A 214 9.39 -13.64 33.18
C PRO A 214 10.74 -12.93 32.97
N PHE A 215 10.76 -11.84 32.19
CA PHE A 215 11.93 -11.00 31.94
C PHE A 215 11.49 -9.57 31.59
N GLU A 216 12.33 -8.57 31.92
CA GLU A 216 12.16 -7.21 31.40
C GLU A 216 12.53 -7.21 29.90
N THR A 217 11.67 -6.65 29.04
CA THR A 217 12.04 -6.52 27.61
C THR A 217 13.08 -5.41 27.45
N ALA A 218 14.31 -5.80 27.14
CA ALA A 218 15.35 -4.87 26.71
C ALA A 218 15.15 -4.52 25.22
N PHE A 219 15.23 -3.23 24.89
CA PHE A 219 15.19 -2.73 23.52
C PHE A 219 16.55 -2.15 23.17
N SER A 220 17.18 -2.63 22.09
CA SER A 220 18.40 -2.06 21.54
C SER A 220 18.07 -1.05 20.44
N LEU A 221 18.61 0.16 20.55
CA LEU A 221 18.58 1.14 19.47
C LEU A 221 19.80 0.92 18.59
N LEU A 222 19.57 0.62 17.32
CA LEU A 222 20.63 0.43 16.32
C LEU A 222 20.70 1.67 15.41
N GLN A 223 21.91 2.17 15.18
CA GLN A 223 22.18 3.22 14.21
C GLN A 223 22.77 2.61 12.95
N THR A 224 22.30 3.03 11.77
CA THR A 224 22.90 2.62 10.50
C THR A 224 24.34 3.13 10.38
N LYS A 225 25.26 2.26 9.95
CA LYS A 225 26.61 2.62 9.50
C LYS A 225 26.61 2.81 7.98
N ASP A 226 27.77 3.16 7.42
CA ASP A 226 28.03 3.11 5.98
C ASP A 226 27.66 1.73 5.41
N ARG A 227 27.04 1.71 4.22
CA ARG A 227 26.65 0.49 3.53
C ARG A 227 27.91 -0.28 3.09
N VAL A 228 27.98 -1.57 3.38
CA VAL A 228 29.07 -2.46 2.94
C VAL A 228 28.48 -3.52 2.03
N VAL A 229 28.94 -3.59 0.78
CA VAL A 229 28.45 -4.52 -0.25
C VAL A 229 29.61 -5.32 -0.82
N CYS A 230 29.49 -6.64 -0.85
CA CYS A 230 30.39 -7.51 -1.61
C CYS A 230 29.66 -8.12 -2.80
N LEU A 231 30.17 -7.88 -4.02
CA LEU A 231 29.70 -8.58 -5.21
C LEU A 231 30.39 -9.95 -5.26
N VAL A 232 29.60 -11.03 -5.21
CA VAL A 232 30.10 -12.41 -5.34
C VAL A 232 29.58 -12.96 -6.67
N LEU A 233 30.49 -13.02 -7.65
CA LEU A 233 30.18 -13.16 -9.06
C LEU A 233 30.61 -14.53 -9.58
N ASP A 234 29.66 -15.30 -10.11
CA ASP A 234 29.92 -16.59 -10.72
C ASP A 234 30.64 -16.43 -12.07
N VAL A 235 31.75 -17.15 -12.21
CA VAL A 235 32.55 -17.23 -13.44
C VAL A 235 32.80 -18.69 -13.86
N SER A 236 32.00 -19.63 -13.37
CA SER A 236 32.03 -21.04 -13.76
C SER A 236 31.69 -21.26 -15.25
N GLY A 237 32.04 -22.42 -15.81
CA GLY A 237 31.92 -22.69 -17.25
C GLY A 237 30.49 -22.62 -17.81
N SER A 238 29.46 -22.84 -17.00
CA SER A 238 28.03 -22.69 -17.37
C SER A 238 27.69 -21.25 -17.77
N MET A 239 28.40 -20.26 -17.22
CA MET A 239 28.22 -18.83 -17.49
C MET A 239 28.70 -18.37 -18.88
N ASP A 240 29.39 -19.22 -19.65
CA ASP A 240 29.67 -18.94 -21.08
C ASP A 240 28.42 -19.16 -21.95
N GLY A 241 27.50 -20.02 -21.48
CA GLY A 241 26.19 -20.26 -22.11
C GLY A 241 25.32 -19.01 -22.13
N ASN A 242 24.46 -18.90 -23.15
CA ASN A 242 23.43 -17.85 -23.28
C ASN A 242 23.91 -16.39 -23.05
N ASN A 243 25.20 -16.13 -23.30
CA ASN A 243 25.85 -14.84 -23.07
C ASN A 243 25.78 -14.35 -21.60
N ARG A 244 25.61 -15.25 -20.63
CA ARG A 244 25.42 -14.97 -19.20
C ARG A 244 26.54 -14.11 -18.62
N ILE A 245 27.81 -14.47 -18.83
CA ILE A 245 28.97 -13.73 -18.29
C ILE A 245 29.03 -12.26 -18.77
N LYS A 246 28.64 -11.97 -20.02
CA LYS A 246 28.62 -10.59 -20.52
C LYS A 246 27.43 -9.80 -19.96
N ARG A 247 26.28 -10.45 -19.77
CA ARG A 247 25.10 -9.85 -19.11
C ARG A 247 25.42 -9.54 -17.63
N LEU A 248 26.08 -10.45 -16.93
CA LEU A 248 26.63 -10.25 -15.57
C LEU A 248 27.52 -9.00 -15.54
N LYS A 249 28.57 -8.94 -16.38
CA LYS A 249 29.49 -7.80 -16.39
C LYS A 249 28.78 -6.48 -16.73
N GLN A 250 27.88 -6.46 -17.72
CA GLN A 250 27.09 -5.28 -18.07
C GLN A 250 26.21 -4.80 -16.92
N ALA A 251 25.52 -5.70 -16.22
CA ALA A 251 24.63 -5.34 -15.12
C ALA A 251 25.42 -4.89 -13.87
N ALA A 252 26.53 -5.54 -13.55
CA ALA A 252 27.44 -5.13 -12.48
C ALA A 252 28.13 -3.78 -12.79
N GLU A 253 28.50 -3.51 -14.05
CA GLU A 253 29.02 -2.21 -14.50
C GLU A 253 27.99 -1.09 -14.28
N ILE A 254 26.72 -1.34 -14.66
CA ILE A 254 25.62 -0.40 -14.41
C ILE A 254 25.40 -0.19 -12.90
N PHE A 255 25.45 -1.26 -12.10
CA PHE A 255 25.31 -1.19 -10.64
C PHE A 255 26.38 -0.28 -10.02
N LEU A 256 27.66 -0.57 -10.28
CA LEU A 256 28.81 0.17 -9.72
C LEU A 256 28.84 1.64 -10.14
N LEU A 257 28.50 1.93 -11.39
CA LEU A 257 28.57 3.30 -11.93
C LEU A 257 27.35 4.15 -11.57
N GLN A 258 26.16 3.58 -11.36
CA GLN A 258 24.90 4.36 -11.31
C GLN A 258 23.96 4.00 -10.17
N VAL A 259 23.89 2.74 -9.75
CA VAL A 259 22.92 2.31 -8.73
C VAL A 259 23.45 2.62 -7.34
N ILE A 260 24.60 2.04 -6.99
CA ILE A 260 25.13 2.06 -5.63
C ILE A 260 25.46 3.48 -5.14
N GLU A 261 25.10 3.75 -3.90
CA GLU A 261 25.10 5.08 -3.30
C GLU A 261 26.52 5.53 -2.94
N THR A 262 26.79 6.82 -3.12
CA THR A 262 28.06 7.45 -2.70
C THR A 262 28.24 7.32 -1.19
N GLY A 263 29.46 7.03 -0.74
CA GLY A 263 29.80 6.70 0.65
C GLY A 263 29.78 5.20 0.97
N SER A 264 29.17 4.37 0.13
CA SER A 264 29.15 2.91 0.29
C SER A 264 30.53 2.29 0.05
N TRP A 265 30.82 1.19 0.73
CA TRP A 265 32.01 0.38 0.57
C TRP A 265 31.71 -0.83 -0.33
N VAL A 266 32.56 -1.08 -1.32
CA VAL A 266 32.41 -2.18 -2.28
C VAL A 266 33.66 -3.01 -2.38
N GLY A 267 33.51 -4.33 -2.36
CA GLY A 267 34.53 -5.26 -2.82
C GLY A 267 33.94 -6.29 -3.79
N ILE A 268 34.82 -6.99 -4.49
CA ILE A 268 34.46 -7.89 -5.59
C ILE A 268 35.19 -9.21 -5.41
N VAL A 269 34.41 -10.29 -5.42
CA VAL A 269 34.84 -11.68 -5.40
C VAL A 269 34.34 -12.37 -6.65
N THR A 270 35.21 -13.14 -7.30
CA THR A 270 34.81 -14.08 -8.37
C THR A 270 34.92 -15.50 -7.85
N PHE A 271 34.11 -16.42 -8.37
CA PHE A 271 34.24 -17.84 -8.05
C PHE A 271 33.91 -18.77 -9.23
N HIS A 272 34.63 -19.87 -9.28
CA HIS A 272 34.38 -21.05 -10.09
C HIS A 272 34.59 -22.27 -9.16
N SER A 273 35.47 -23.21 -9.50
CA SER A 273 35.95 -24.28 -8.60
C SER A 273 36.60 -23.75 -7.31
N THR A 274 37.15 -22.54 -7.37
CA THR A 274 37.77 -21.79 -6.26
C THR A 274 37.30 -20.34 -6.32
N ALA A 275 37.48 -19.58 -5.24
CA ALA A 275 37.10 -18.17 -5.18
C ALA A 275 38.32 -17.25 -4.96
N GLN A 276 38.27 -16.07 -5.58
CA GLN A 276 39.31 -15.05 -5.53
C GLN A 276 38.69 -13.71 -5.13
N ILE A 277 39.37 -12.98 -4.23
CA ILE A 277 39.06 -11.57 -3.96
C ILE A 277 39.79 -10.76 -5.04
N GLU A 278 39.04 -10.20 -5.99
CA GLU A 278 39.59 -9.31 -7.02
C GLU A 278 39.92 -7.94 -6.43
N THR A 279 39.08 -7.46 -5.53
CA THR A 279 39.35 -6.24 -4.77
C THR A 279 38.70 -6.27 -3.39
N TYR A 280 39.46 -5.85 -2.38
CA TYR A 280 38.98 -5.61 -1.02
C TYR A 280 38.08 -4.36 -0.98
N LEU A 281 37.46 -4.06 0.17
CA LEU A 281 36.53 -2.93 0.29
C LEU A 281 37.19 -1.59 -0.08
N GLN A 282 36.61 -0.91 -1.08
CA GLN A 282 36.90 0.46 -1.49
C GLN A 282 35.68 1.35 -1.26
N GLN A 283 35.86 2.56 -0.72
CA GLN A 283 34.76 3.51 -0.51
C GLN A 283 34.47 4.32 -1.77
N ILE A 284 33.21 4.32 -2.22
CA ILE A 284 32.76 5.12 -3.37
C ILE A 284 32.68 6.60 -2.97
N ILE A 285 33.76 7.33 -3.19
CA ILE A 285 33.86 8.77 -2.90
C ILE A 285 33.80 9.65 -4.16
N ASN A 286 33.99 9.08 -5.35
CA ASN A 286 33.93 9.78 -6.64
C ASN A 286 33.86 8.79 -7.83
N GLU A 287 33.66 9.34 -9.03
CA GLU A 287 33.56 8.59 -10.29
C GLU A 287 34.84 7.84 -10.71
N ASN A 288 36.03 8.25 -10.25
CA ASN A 288 37.25 7.48 -10.52
C ASN A 288 37.19 6.14 -9.80
N VAL A 289 36.89 6.12 -8.50
CA VAL A 289 36.73 4.85 -7.75
C VAL A 289 35.67 3.96 -8.38
N ARG A 290 34.54 4.53 -8.86
CA ARG A 290 33.51 3.75 -9.57
C ARG A 290 34.07 3.10 -10.85
N ARG A 291 34.84 3.84 -11.66
CA ARG A 291 35.49 3.31 -12.87
C ARG A 291 36.52 2.24 -12.52
N ASP A 292 37.40 2.52 -11.57
CA ASP A 292 38.48 1.63 -11.15
C ASP A 292 37.89 0.29 -10.63
N LEU A 293 36.75 0.33 -9.91
CA LEU A 293 35.98 -0.87 -9.54
C LEU A 293 35.45 -1.68 -10.74
N THR A 294 35.13 -1.07 -11.87
CA THR A 294 34.66 -1.80 -13.07
C THR A 294 35.77 -2.56 -13.80
N GLU A 295 37.04 -2.24 -13.56
CA GLU A 295 38.19 -2.95 -14.15
C GLU A 295 38.32 -4.38 -13.59
N TYR A 296 37.91 -4.59 -12.33
CA TYR A 296 37.88 -5.89 -11.64
C TYR A 296 36.70 -6.80 -12.06
N LEU A 297 35.79 -6.35 -12.93
CA LEU A 297 34.64 -7.18 -13.34
C LEU A 297 35.05 -8.28 -14.34
N PRO A 298 34.57 -9.53 -14.16
CA PRO A 298 35.04 -10.69 -14.92
C PRO A 298 34.65 -10.65 -16.40
N ILE A 299 35.57 -11.08 -17.27
CA ILE A 299 35.42 -11.03 -18.74
C ILE A 299 35.21 -12.41 -19.40
N SER A 300 35.43 -13.49 -18.67
CA SER A 300 35.44 -14.86 -19.18
C SER A 300 34.91 -15.83 -18.12
N ALA A 301 34.32 -16.92 -18.59
CA ALA A 301 33.80 -18.01 -17.77
C ALA A 301 34.65 -19.28 -17.97
N GLY A 302 34.76 -20.13 -16.94
CA GLY A 302 35.51 -21.38 -16.98
C GLY A 302 35.65 -22.09 -15.64
N GLY A 303 35.98 -23.39 -15.68
CA GLY A 303 36.04 -24.25 -14.50
C GLY A 303 34.66 -24.75 -14.04
N GLY A 304 34.64 -25.42 -12.89
CA GLY A 304 33.39 -25.85 -12.23
C GLY A 304 32.81 -24.75 -11.32
N THR A 305 31.90 -25.13 -10.42
CA THR A 305 31.13 -24.20 -9.58
C THR A 305 31.31 -24.55 -8.10
N ASN A 306 31.50 -23.54 -7.25
CA ASN A 306 31.64 -23.67 -5.79
C ASN A 306 31.20 -22.37 -5.11
N ILE A 307 29.90 -22.23 -4.91
CA ILE A 307 29.26 -21.02 -4.37
C ILE A 307 29.72 -20.77 -2.93
N CYS A 308 29.86 -21.83 -2.12
CA CYS A 308 30.31 -21.70 -0.73
C CYS A 308 31.73 -21.10 -0.63
N ALA A 309 32.66 -21.42 -1.54
CA ALA A 309 33.96 -20.76 -1.58
C ALA A 309 33.81 -19.25 -1.88
N GLY A 310 32.93 -18.87 -2.81
CA GLY A 310 32.63 -17.47 -3.13
C GLY A 310 32.05 -16.72 -1.93
N VAL A 311 31.08 -17.31 -1.23
CA VAL A 311 30.45 -16.73 -0.04
C VAL A 311 31.45 -16.59 1.12
N HIS A 312 32.29 -17.60 1.36
CA HIS A 312 33.36 -17.50 2.37
C HIS A 312 34.35 -16.36 2.06
N LYS A 313 34.82 -16.23 0.82
CA LYS A 313 35.63 -15.09 0.40
C LYS A 313 34.89 -13.77 0.54
N GLY A 314 33.57 -13.75 0.29
CA GLY A 314 32.68 -12.62 0.56
C GLY A 314 32.75 -12.09 2.00
N PHE A 315 32.89 -12.98 2.98
CA PHE A 315 33.06 -12.61 4.40
C PHE A 315 34.46 -12.08 4.75
N GLU A 316 35.51 -12.47 3.99
CA GLU A 316 36.90 -12.05 4.20
C GLU A 316 37.21 -10.64 3.62
N VAL A 317 36.42 -10.15 2.66
CA VAL A 317 36.68 -8.87 1.92
C VAL A 317 36.84 -7.64 2.83
N LYS A 318 36.30 -7.67 4.05
CA LYS A 318 36.36 -6.60 5.05
C LYS A 318 37.63 -6.58 5.92
N GLU A 319 38.53 -7.56 5.78
CA GLU A 319 39.74 -7.66 6.63
C GLU A 319 40.68 -6.45 6.51
N ASN A 320 40.54 -5.64 5.44
CA ASN A 320 41.37 -4.46 5.19
C ASN A 320 40.93 -3.17 5.92
N ILE A 321 39.71 -3.08 6.47
CA ILE A 321 39.16 -1.83 7.03
C ILE A 321 39.19 -1.70 8.57
N GLY A 322 39.92 -2.60 9.25
CA GLY A 322 40.25 -2.48 10.67
C GLY A 322 39.12 -2.78 11.67
N GLU A 323 39.44 -2.75 12.96
CA GLU A 323 38.57 -3.28 14.03
C GLU A 323 37.18 -2.63 14.10
N ASN A 324 37.04 -1.36 13.74
CA ASN A 324 35.77 -0.61 13.76
C ASN A 324 34.69 -1.17 12.81
N TYR A 325 35.09 -1.96 11.80
CA TYR A 325 34.22 -2.63 10.83
C TYR A 325 34.41 -4.16 10.83
N SER A 326 35.07 -4.71 11.85
CA SER A 326 35.31 -6.16 12.00
C SER A 326 34.04 -7.00 12.12
N ASN A 327 32.87 -6.40 12.36
CA ASN A 327 31.62 -7.10 12.58
C ASN A 327 30.80 -7.27 11.29
N LEU A 328 30.32 -8.48 11.00
CA LEU A 328 29.52 -8.83 9.81
C LEU A 328 28.04 -8.42 9.89
N TYR A 329 27.54 -8.02 11.06
CA TYR A 329 26.11 -7.70 11.22
C TYR A 329 25.68 -6.54 10.31
N GLY A 330 24.87 -6.88 9.30
CA GLY A 330 24.33 -5.92 8.33
C GLY A 330 25.22 -5.65 7.11
N SER A 331 26.34 -6.36 6.91
CA SER A 331 27.05 -6.33 5.61
C SER A 331 26.28 -7.12 4.56
N GLU A 332 26.20 -6.59 3.34
CA GLU A 332 25.44 -7.16 2.23
C GLU A 332 26.37 -7.95 1.29
N ILE A 333 25.93 -9.14 0.86
CA ILE A 333 26.50 -9.89 -0.26
C ILE A 333 25.48 -9.89 -1.38
N VAL A 334 25.90 -9.59 -2.61
CA VAL A 334 25.12 -9.81 -3.82
C VAL A 334 25.70 -10.99 -4.56
N LEU A 335 25.09 -12.17 -4.35
CA LEU A 335 25.45 -13.42 -5.00
C LEU A 335 24.69 -13.55 -6.32
N LEU A 336 25.42 -13.55 -7.44
CA LEU A 336 24.86 -13.73 -8.79
C LEU A 336 25.48 -14.99 -9.40
N THR A 337 24.62 -15.96 -9.73
CA THR A 337 25.02 -17.31 -10.16
C THR A 337 23.94 -17.94 -11.05
N ASP A 338 24.34 -18.83 -11.97
CA ASP A 338 23.41 -19.73 -12.65
C ASP A 338 23.15 -21.03 -11.87
N GLY A 339 23.78 -21.17 -10.69
CA GLY A 339 23.39 -22.02 -9.57
C GLY A 339 23.63 -23.51 -9.77
N GLU A 340 24.50 -23.92 -10.69
CA GLU A 340 24.83 -25.32 -10.96
C GLU A 340 25.81 -25.92 -9.91
N ASP A 341 25.48 -25.84 -8.62
CA ASP A 341 26.32 -26.31 -7.49
C ASP A 341 25.55 -27.22 -6.51
N GLY A 342 25.88 -28.52 -6.50
CA GLY A 342 25.32 -29.50 -5.56
C GLY A 342 25.92 -29.51 -4.15
N GLY A 343 26.94 -28.70 -3.88
CA GLY A 343 27.63 -28.58 -2.58
C GLY A 343 27.10 -27.46 -1.67
N MET A 344 26.13 -26.67 -2.14
CA MET A 344 25.70 -25.41 -1.50
C MET A 344 25.22 -25.57 -0.04
N SER A 345 24.67 -26.74 0.32
CA SER A 345 24.21 -27.02 1.69
C SER A 345 25.33 -27.01 2.74
N SER A 346 26.59 -27.14 2.32
CA SER A 346 27.76 -27.23 3.21
C SER A 346 28.08 -25.96 4.01
N CYS A 347 27.67 -24.77 3.53
CA CYS A 347 27.95 -23.48 4.20
C CYS A 347 26.72 -22.78 4.79
N LEU A 348 25.55 -23.45 4.83
CA LEU A 348 24.31 -22.85 5.34
C LEU A 348 24.42 -22.43 6.83
N THR A 349 25.21 -23.14 7.63
CA THR A 349 25.38 -22.85 9.07
C THR A 349 26.23 -21.60 9.26
N GLU A 350 27.31 -21.48 8.51
CA GLU A 350 28.24 -20.36 8.44
C GLU A 350 27.51 -19.10 7.96
N VAL A 351 26.72 -19.22 6.88
CA VAL A 351 25.85 -18.14 6.39
C VAL A 351 24.89 -17.66 7.47
N LYS A 352 24.21 -18.58 8.18
CA LYS A 352 23.28 -18.21 9.25
C LYS A 352 23.97 -17.47 10.41
N ASN A 353 25.16 -17.93 10.78
CA ASN A 353 25.92 -17.39 11.91
C ASN A 353 26.72 -16.12 11.54
N SER A 354 26.86 -15.83 10.24
CA SER A 354 27.56 -14.63 9.74
C SER A 354 26.93 -13.33 10.21
N GLY A 355 25.59 -13.24 10.28
CA GLY A 355 24.88 -11.96 10.47
C GLY A 355 24.90 -11.04 9.25
N SER A 356 25.47 -11.47 8.12
CA SER A 356 25.40 -10.78 6.83
C SER A 356 24.06 -11.03 6.14
N ILE A 357 23.70 -10.14 5.21
CA ILE A 357 22.49 -10.21 4.38
C ILE A 357 22.91 -10.69 2.99
N ILE A 358 22.42 -11.85 2.52
CA ILE A 358 22.77 -12.40 1.21
C ILE A 358 21.61 -12.20 0.23
N HIS A 359 21.76 -11.21 -0.64
CA HIS A 359 20.91 -11.03 -1.81
C HIS A 359 21.29 -12.05 -2.87
N THR A 360 20.31 -12.71 -3.49
CA THR A 360 20.54 -13.72 -4.53
C THR A 360 19.94 -13.29 -5.86
N ILE A 361 20.68 -13.51 -6.94
CA ILE A 361 20.24 -13.30 -8.32
C ILE A 361 20.49 -14.60 -9.09
N ALA A 362 19.42 -15.37 -9.28
CA ALA A 362 19.42 -16.59 -10.08
C ALA A 362 19.40 -16.22 -11.58
N LEU A 363 20.42 -16.63 -12.33
CA LEU A 363 20.53 -16.35 -13.77
C LEU A 363 20.29 -17.62 -14.60
N GLY A 364 19.21 -17.67 -15.38
CA GLY A 364 18.86 -18.82 -16.20
C GLY A 364 18.14 -19.95 -15.43
N PRO A 365 17.63 -20.96 -16.13
CA PRO A 365 16.65 -21.92 -15.58
C PRO A 365 17.23 -22.95 -14.60
N ASN A 366 18.55 -23.14 -14.57
CA ASN A 366 19.18 -24.30 -13.92
C ASN A 366 19.56 -24.06 -12.44
N ALA A 367 19.40 -22.84 -11.91
CA ALA A 367 19.89 -22.52 -10.59
C ALA A 367 19.27 -23.39 -9.49
N ALA A 368 20.12 -23.98 -8.65
CA ALA A 368 19.72 -24.86 -7.57
C ALA A 368 18.67 -24.23 -6.62
N PRO A 369 17.61 -24.96 -6.20
CA PRO A 369 16.60 -24.46 -5.25
C PRO A 369 17.14 -24.11 -3.86
N GLU A 370 18.36 -24.54 -3.54
CA GLU A 370 19.09 -24.21 -2.32
C GLU A 370 19.48 -22.72 -2.29
N LEU A 371 19.58 -22.04 -3.44
CA LEU A 371 19.98 -20.64 -3.53
C LEU A 371 19.01 -19.72 -2.77
N GLU A 372 17.71 -19.99 -2.86
CA GLU A 372 16.66 -19.30 -2.11
C GLU A 372 16.84 -19.41 -0.58
N GLN A 373 17.51 -20.45 -0.07
CA GLN A 373 17.71 -20.63 1.37
C GLN A 373 18.64 -19.57 1.95
N PHE A 374 19.69 -19.13 1.22
CA PHE A 374 20.57 -18.07 1.69
C PHE A 374 19.81 -16.76 1.94
N SER A 375 19.00 -16.31 0.98
CA SER A 375 18.19 -15.09 1.16
C SER A 375 17.13 -15.25 2.24
N ASN A 376 16.43 -16.39 2.30
CA ASN A 376 15.44 -16.65 3.35
C ASN A 376 16.04 -16.65 4.77
N MET A 377 17.24 -17.21 4.95
CA MET A 377 17.92 -17.30 6.25
C MET A 377 18.58 -15.99 6.67
N THR A 378 18.95 -15.13 5.71
CA THR A 378 19.67 -13.86 5.97
C THR A 378 18.82 -12.61 5.78
N GLY A 379 17.57 -12.74 5.33
CA GLY A 379 16.65 -11.63 5.09
C GLY A 379 17.01 -10.83 3.83
N GLY A 380 17.84 -11.40 2.96
CA GLY A 380 18.22 -10.80 1.69
C GLY A 380 17.11 -10.84 0.66
N LEU A 381 17.25 -9.98 -0.36
CA LEU A 381 16.34 -9.96 -1.50
C LEU A 381 16.72 -11.07 -2.49
N ARG A 382 15.73 -11.58 -3.21
CA ARG A 382 15.90 -12.66 -4.20
C ARG A 382 15.29 -12.27 -5.53
N PHE A 383 16.06 -12.47 -6.59
CA PHE A 383 15.71 -12.08 -7.95
C PHE A 383 16.00 -13.21 -8.92
N TYR A 384 15.29 -13.17 -10.05
CA TYR A 384 15.45 -14.12 -11.14
C TYR A 384 15.60 -13.36 -12.45
N ALA A 385 16.60 -13.73 -13.24
CA ALA A 385 16.79 -13.23 -14.59
C ALA A 385 16.76 -14.42 -15.56
N THR A 386 15.90 -14.34 -16.59
CA THR A 386 15.83 -15.36 -17.65
C THR A 386 17.09 -15.36 -18.50
N ASP A 387 17.32 -16.44 -19.25
CA ASP A 387 18.30 -16.45 -20.35
C ASP A 387 17.84 -15.63 -21.57
N THR A 388 16.58 -15.18 -21.61
CA THR A 388 16.05 -14.38 -22.72
C THR A 388 16.62 -12.96 -22.65
N VAL A 389 17.18 -12.50 -23.76
CA VAL A 389 17.96 -11.25 -23.78
C VAL A 389 17.06 -10.01 -23.84
N ASP A 390 15.80 -10.20 -24.24
CA ASP A 390 14.72 -9.20 -24.25
C ASP A 390 14.13 -8.90 -22.86
N SER A 391 14.62 -9.55 -21.80
CA SER A 391 14.39 -9.14 -20.42
C SER A 391 15.56 -8.33 -19.85
N ASN A 392 15.24 -7.15 -19.31
CA ASN A 392 16.14 -6.35 -18.47
C ASN A 392 16.27 -6.89 -17.03
N GLY A 393 15.67 -8.05 -16.70
CA GLY A 393 15.51 -8.56 -15.34
C GLY A 393 16.80 -8.58 -14.51
N LEU A 394 17.97 -8.81 -15.13
CA LEU A 394 19.26 -8.77 -14.44
C LEU A 394 19.66 -7.36 -13.96
N ILE A 395 19.42 -6.34 -14.79
CA ILE A 395 19.70 -4.93 -14.46
C ILE A 395 18.65 -4.40 -13.49
N ASP A 396 17.39 -4.82 -13.65
CA ASP A 396 16.29 -4.49 -12.75
C ASP A 396 16.48 -5.14 -11.37
N ALA A 397 17.07 -6.34 -11.29
CA ALA A 397 17.46 -7.00 -10.05
C ALA A 397 18.54 -6.20 -9.28
N PHE A 398 19.65 -5.84 -9.94
CA PHE A 398 20.66 -4.98 -9.32
C PHE A 398 20.10 -3.62 -8.90
N SER A 399 19.21 -3.03 -9.71
CA SER A 399 18.53 -1.77 -9.38
C SER A 399 17.58 -1.88 -8.18
N GLY A 400 17.05 -3.08 -7.91
CA GLY A 400 16.27 -3.39 -6.71
C GLY A 400 17.09 -3.50 -5.42
N ILE A 401 18.42 -3.68 -5.51
CA ILE A 401 19.32 -3.83 -4.35
C ILE A 401 19.81 -2.43 -3.89
N SER A 402 18.87 -1.62 -3.39
CA SER A 402 19.11 -0.28 -2.83
C SER A 402 19.36 -0.28 -1.31
N SER A 403 20.03 0.74 -0.79
CA SER A 403 20.37 0.89 0.63
C SER A 403 19.14 0.86 1.56
N GLY A 404 19.16 0.00 2.58
CA GLY A 404 18.17 -0.02 3.66
C GLY A 404 18.22 1.15 4.65
N SER A 405 19.15 2.11 4.49
CA SER A 405 19.36 3.24 5.41
C SER A 405 18.17 4.21 5.53
N GLY A 406 17.25 4.20 4.56
CA GLY A 406 16.15 5.15 4.46
C GLY A 406 16.55 6.53 3.91
N ASN A 407 17.81 6.73 3.51
CA ASN A 407 18.24 7.98 2.88
C ASN A 407 17.87 8.02 1.37
N ILE A 408 16.63 8.40 1.09
CA ILE A 408 16.06 8.44 -0.28
C ILE A 408 16.80 9.41 -1.22
N SER A 409 17.58 10.39 -0.70
CA SER A 409 18.26 11.35 -1.58
C SER A 409 19.37 10.72 -2.43
N GLU A 410 20.12 9.81 -1.81
CA GLU A 410 21.27 9.14 -2.44
C GLU A 410 20.87 7.86 -3.15
N GLN A 411 19.66 7.34 -2.94
CA GLN A 411 19.15 6.15 -3.62
C GLN A 411 18.96 6.40 -5.12
N SER A 412 19.27 5.40 -5.94
CA SER A 412 19.02 5.44 -7.39
C SER A 412 17.56 5.09 -7.67
N ILE A 413 16.92 5.86 -8.54
CA ILE A 413 15.51 5.73 -8.90
C ILE A 413 15.43 5.42 -10.40
N GLN A 414 14.92 4.24 -10.72
CA GLN A 414 14.71 3.82 -12.11
C GLN A 414 13.45 4.50 -12.66
N LEU A 415 13.60 5.27 -13.74
CA LEU A 415 12.52 5.97 -14.42
C LEU A 415 12.00 5.19 -15.63
N GLU A 416 12.89 4.45 -16.31
CA GLU A 416 12.58 3.61 -17.47
C GLU A 416 13.46 2.35 -17.45
N SER A 417 12.87 1.23 -17.85
CA SER A 417 13.59 0.01 -18.18
C SER A 417 12.75 -0.78 -19.17
N THR A 418 13.09 -0.66 -20.45
CA THR A 418 12.40 -1.34 -21.55
C THR A 418 13.43 -2.03 -22.43
N ALA A 419 13.13 -3.22 -22.93
CA ALA A 419 13.91 -3.93 -23.93
C ALA A 419 12.99 -4.46 -25.03
N GLN A 420 13.51 -4.53 -26.26
CA GLN A 420 12.76 -4.94 -27.43
C GLN A 420 13.67 -5.63 -28.44
N SER A 421 13.21 -6.72 -29.06
CA SER A 421 13.84 -7.27 -30.27
C SER A 421 13.52 -6.37 -31.47
N VAL A 422 14.53 -5.63 -31.94
CA VAL A 422 14.39 -4.65 -33.03
C VAL A 422 14.90 -5.26 -34.33
N THR A 423 14.04 -5.35 -35.35
CA THR A 423 14.41 -5.88 -36.65
C THR A 423 15.29 -4.90 -37.45
N VAL A 424 15.98 -5.41 -38.47
CA VAL A 424 16.97 -4.66 -39.27
C VAL A 424 16.40 -3.34 -39.81
N LYS A 425 17.12 -2.24 -39.57
CA LYS A 425 16.74 -0.85 -39.92
C LYS A 425 15.47 -0.30 -39.26
N GLN A 426 14.80 -1.07 -38.40
CA GLN A 426 13.68 -0.56 -37.61
C GLN A 426 14.14 0.18 -36.35
N TRP A 427 13.20 0.87 -35.72
CA TRP A 427 13.40 1.72 -34.57
C TRP A 427 12.67 1.16 -33.34
N MET A 428 13.37 1.14 -32.20
CA MET A 428 12.75 1.20 -30.88
C MET A 428 12.55 2.68 -30.53
N ASN A 429 11.42 3.04 -29.93
CA ASN A 429 11.17 4.41 -29.48
C ASN A 429 10.37 4.44 -28.18
N GLY A 430 10.42 5.58 -27.48
CA GLY A 430 9.70 5.75 -26.23
C GLY A 430 9.87 7.14 -25.63
N THR A 431 9.21 7.32 -24.48
CA THR A 431 9.20 8.57 -23.72
C THR A 431 9.42 8.27 -22.24
N VAL A 432 10.33 9.00 -21.62
CA VAL A 432 10.54 8.99 -20.17
C VAL A 432 10.27 10.39 -19.61
N THR A 433 9.42 10.48 -18.59
CA THR A 433 9.14 11.75 -17.92
C THR A 433 10.05 11.92 -16.71
N VAL A 434 10.88 12.97 -16.73
CA VAL A 434 11.65 13.44 -15.57
C VAL A 434 10.80 14.49 -14.87
N ASP A 435 10.24 14.16 -13.71
CA ASP A 435 9.43 15.10 -12.92
C ASP A 435 10.30 15.97 -11.99
N SER A 436 9.73 17.05 -11.43
CA SER A 436 10.46 18.03 -10.62
C SER A 436 11.09 17.50 -9.33
N THR A 437 10.81 16.25 -8.93
CA THR A 437 11.35 15.63 -7.72
C THR A 437 12.59 14.77 -7.99
N VAL A 438 12.92 14.52 -9.26
CA VAL A 438 14.10 13.81 -9.73
C VAL A 438 14.87 14.66 -10.75
N GLY A 439 16.06 14.21 -11.15
CA GLY A 439 16.86 14.86 -12.20
C GLY A 439 18.35 14.98 -11.87
N LYS A 440 18.78 14.78 -10.62
CA LYS A 440 20.22 14.66 -10.31
C LYS A 440 20.76 13.32 -10.82
N ASP A 441 22.03 13.29 -11.19
CA ASP A 441 22.75 12.09 -11.65
C ASP A 441 21.92 11.26 -12.64
N THR A 442 21.33 11.93 -13.64
CA THR A 442 20.44 11.27 -14.61
C THR A 442 21.26 10.62 -15.71
N PHE A 443 21.14 9.31 -15.83
CA PHE A 443 21.80 8.52 -16.86
C PHE A 443 20.78 7.94 -17.85
N PHE A 444 21.10 8.04 -19.14
CA PHE A 444 20.46 7.28 -20.20
C PHE A 444 21.44 6.19 -20.66
N VAL A 445 21.05 4.94 -20.53
CA VAL A 445 21.87 3.77 -20.89
C VAL A 445 21.15 2.96 -21.96
N VAL A 446 21.82 2.75 -23.08
CA VAL A 446 21.38 1.87 -24.16
C VAL A 446 22.26 0.63 -24.18
N THR A 447 21.65 -0.55 -24.17
CA THR A 447 22.37 -1.82 -24.34
C THR A 447 21.90 -2.58 -25.58
N TRP A 448 22.75 -3.47 -26.12
CA TRP A 448 22.41 -4.33 -27.26
C TRP A 448 23.12 -5.70 -27.20
N ASP A 449 22.60 -6.71 -27.90
CA ASP A 449 23.04 -8.11 -27.70
C ASP A 449 23.93 -8.73 -28.79
N ARG A 450 23.96 -8.17 -30.01
CA ARG A 450 24.67 -8.78 -31.16
C ARG A 450 25.80 -7.94 -31.71
N SER A 451 25.51 -6.71 -32.11
CA SER A 451 26.47 -5.85 -32.81
C SER A 451 27.72 -5.55 -31.96
N THR A 452 28.86 -5.36 -32.61
CA THR A 452 30.06 -4.77 -31.98
C THR A 452 30.03 -3.24 -31.98
N SER A 453 29.40 -2.63 -32.99
CA SER A 453 29.14 -1.18 -33.04
C SER A 453 27.83 -0.81 -32.34
N PRO A 454 27.70 0.40 -31.76
CA PRO A 454 26.45 0.88 -31.19
C PRO A 454 25.33 1.03 -32.25
N PRO A 455 24.06 0.97 -31.84
CA PRO A 455 22.93 1.37 -32.68
C PRO A 455 22.95 2.88 -32.98
N ASP A 456 22.08 3.33 -33.89
CA ASP A 456 21.82 4.78 -33.99
C ASP A 456 21.01 5.22 -32.79
N ILE A 457 21.45 6.25 -32.07
CA ILE A 457 20.78 6.75 -30.87
C ILE A 457 20.47 8.22 -31.08
N LEU A 458 19.19 8.56 -30.96
CA LEU A 458 18.70 9.93 -30.87
C LEU A 458 17.88 10.06 -29.59
N LEU A 459 18.32 10.94 -28.69
CA LEU A 459 17.57 11.39 -27.53
C LEU A 459 17.28 12.90 -27.70
N ARG A 460 16.08 13.33 -27.34
CA ARG A 460 15.68 14.74 -27.33
C ARG A 460 15.14 15.14 -25.95
N ASP A 461 15.64 16.24 -25.42
CA ASP A 461 15.18 16.79 -24.12
C ASP A 461 13.90 17.66 -24.27
N PRO A 462 13.24 18.02 -23.15
CA PRO A 462 12.02 18.84 -23.16
C PRO A 462 12.19 20.23 -23.79
N LYS A 463 13.43 20.74 -23.91
CA LYS A 463 13.76 22.02 -24.54
C LYS A 463 14.11 21.88 -26.03
N GLY A 464 14.07 20.65 -26.56
CA GLY A 464 14.34 20.35 -27.97
C GLY A 464 15.81 20.14 -28.32
N LYS A 465 16.72 20.10 -27.34
CA LYS A 465 18.14 19.78 -27.58
C LYS A 465 18.26 18.29 -27.89
N GLU A 466 19.03 17.98 -28.93
CA GLU A 466 19.28 16.61 -29.36
C GLU A 466 20.63 16.10 -28.90
N TYR A 467 20.67 14.82 -28.54
CA TYR A 467 21.85 14.04 -28.21
C TYR A 467 21.90 12.87 -29.19
N ARG A 468 23.00 12.75 -29.94
CA ARG A 468 23.26 11.69 -30.93
C ARG A 468 24.16 10.61 -30.32
N THR A 469 24.36 9.48 -31.00
CA THR A 469 25.31 8.42 -30.54
C THR A 469 26.68 8.97 -30.14
N SER A 470 27.19 10.02 -30.81
CA SER A 470 28.47 10.69 -30.48
C SER A 470 28.50 11.41 -29.12
N ASN A 471 27.35 11.61 -28.47
CA ASN A 471 27.26 12.15 -27.11
C ASN A 471 27.25 11.07 -26.04
N PHE A 472 27.08 9.81 -26.41
CA PHE A 472 27.11 8.67 -25.49
C PHE A 472 28.55 8.13 -25.41
N THR A 473 29.04 7.91 -24.20
CA THR A 473 30.26 7.15 -23.96
C THR A 473 29.93 5.67 -24.20
N VAL A 474 30.50 5.10 -25.27
CA VAL A 474 30.44 3.66 -25.54
C VAL A 474 31.52 2.96 -24.71
N SER A 475 31.20 1.79 -24.14
CA SER A 475 32.18 1.02 -23.36
C SER A 475 33.31 0.46 -24.24
N ASP A 476 34.55 0.90 -23.98
CA ASP A 476 35.77 0.42 -24.67
C ASP A 476 36.01 -1.09 -24.47
N LEU A 477 35.39 -1.67 -23.44
CA LEU A 477 35.45 -3.10 -23.11
C LEU A 477 34.52 -3.96 -23.98
N ASN A 478 33.94 -3.40 -25.05
CA ASN A 478 32.96 -4.05 -25.94
C ASN A 478 31.74 -4.65 -25.22
N LEU A 479 31.35 -4.06 -24.07
CA LEU A 479 30.21 -4.53 -23.25
C LEU A 479 28.85 -4.27 -23.90
N ARG A 480 28.81 -3.71 -25.12
CA ARG A 480 27.59 -3.34 -25.86
C ARG A 480 26.67 -2.43 -25.03
N THR A 481 27.30 -1.45 -24.39
CA THR A 481 26.70 -0.43 -23.53
C THR A 481 27.09 0.94 -24.06
N ALA A 482 26.12 1.85 -24.19
CA ALA A 482 26.34 3.27 -24.48
C ALA A 482 25.65 4.10 -23.39
N ARG A 483 26.38 5.03 -22.76
CA ARG A 483 25.92 5.79 -21.59
C ARG A 483 26.03 7.29 -21.83
N LEU A 484 24.95 8.02 -21.57
CA LEU A 484 24.93 9.47 -21.51
C LEU A 484 24.61 9.91 -20.07
N ASN A 485 25.47 10.75 -19.49
CA ASN A 485 25.22 11.42 -18.22
C ASN A 485 24.73 12.85 -18.48
N ILE A 486 23.64 13.27 -17.85
CA ILE A 486 23.14 14.65 -17.90
C ILE A 486 23.78 15.47 -16.78
N ALA A 487 24.67 16.40 -17.16
CA ALA A 487 25.37 17.24 -16.20
C ALA A 487 24.43 18.15 -15.40
N GLY A 488 24.54 18.08 -14.06
CA GLY A 488 23.75 18.90 -13.13
C GLY A 488 22.41 18.27 -12.79
N THR A 489 21.32 19.02 -12.97
CA THR A 489 19.95 18.50 -12.83
C THR A 489 19.31 18.46 -14.21
N ALA A 490 18.81 17.30 -14.62
CA ALA A 490 18.11 17.10 -15.88
C ALA A 490 16.85 17.97 -15.97
N GLU A 491 16.57 18.40 -17.20
CA GLU A 491 15.39 19.22 -17.51
C GLU A 491 14.09 18.46 -17.22
N VAL A 492 13.18 19.12 -16.52
CA VAL A 492 11.86 18.57 -16.14
C VAL A 492 10.96 18.51 -17.37
N GLY A 493 10.32 17.36 -17.59
CA GLY A 493 9.39 17.11 -18.69
C GLY A 493 9.63 15.77 -19.39
N ASP A 494 9.04 15.63 -20.57
CA ASP A 494 9.15 14.42 -21.39
C ASP A 494 10.41 14.42 -22.25
N TRP A 495 11.25 13.41 -22.04
CA TRP A 495 12.41 13.09 -22.86
C TRP A 495 12.04 11.98 -23.85
N TYR A 496 12.35 12.19 -25.13
CA TYR A 496 12.00 11.26 -26.21
C TYR A 496 13.23 10.56 -26.76
N TYR A 497 13.16 9.24 -26.90
CA TYR A 497 14.25 8.44 -27.48
C TYR A 497 13.81 7.67 -28.72
N TRP A 498 14.73 7.55 -29.66
CA TRP A 498 14.63 6.72 -30.87
C TRP A 498 15.97 6.01 -31.07
N ILE A 499 15.95 4.67 -31.14
CA ILE A 499 17.13 3.84 -31.30
C ILE A 499 16.96 2.94 -32.53
N GLN A 500 17.82 3.07 -33.54
CA GLN A 500 17.73 2.28 -34.77
C GLN A 500 18.68 1.08 -34.75
N ASN A 501 18.16 -0.09 -35.11
CA ASN A 501 19.00 -1.25 -35.37
C ASN A 501 19.78 -1.09 -36.68
N LYS A 502 21.08 -0.78 -36.57
CA LYS A 502 22.04 -0.72 -37.69
C LYS A 502 22.74 -2.06 -38.02
N HIS A 503 22.47 -3.11 -37.27
CA HIS A 503 23.03 -4.45 -37.49
C HIS A 503 22.37 -5.17 -38.68
N THR A 504 23.03 -6.20 -39.22
CA THR A 504 22.54 -7.03 -40.34
C THR A 504 21.40 -7.96 -39.97
N ASP A 505 21.25 -8.23 -38.68
CA ASP A 505 20.24 -9.12 -38.09
C ASP A 505 19.42 -8.38 -37.03
N SER A 506 18.22 -8.90 -36.73
CA SER A 506 17.45 -8.49 -35.56
C SER A 506 18.30 -8.65 -34.29
N GLN A 507 18.29 -7.63 -33.45
CA GLN A 507 19.03 -7.62 -32.18
C GLN A 507 18.14 -7.04 -31.08
N VAL A 508 18.33 -7.49 -29.86
CA VAL A 508 17.68 -6.86 -28.70
C VAL A 508 18.38 -5.54 -28.43
N ILE A 509 17.58 -4.51 -28.20
CA ILE A 509 18.01 -3.19 -27.77
C ILE A 509 17.24 -2.86 -26.49
N SER A 510 17.91 -2.28 -25.50
CA SER A 510 17.27 -1.76 -24.29
C SER A 510 17.49 -0.26 -24.10
N MET A 511 16.58 0.37 -23.37
CA MET A 511 16.75 1.69 -22.77
C MET A 511 16.50 1.58 -21.27
N ILE A 512 17.49 2.00 -20.48
CA ILE A 512 17.41 2.12 -19.02
C ILE A 512 17.70 3.59 -18.67
N VAL A 513 16.85 4.16 -17.82
CA VAL A 513 17.01 5.53 -17.33
C VAL A 513 16.96 5.53 -15.81
N THR A 514 18.02 6.03 -15.19
CA THR A 514 18.16 6.17 -13.73
C THR A 514 18.38 7.63 -13.37
N SER A 515 17.98 8.02 -12.17
CA SER A 515 18.14 9.37 -11.61
C SER A 515 18.14 9.31 -10.09
N ARG A 516 18.62 10.35 -9.42
CA ARG A 516 18.44 10.58 -7.98
C ARG A 516 17.47 11.73 -7.70
N ALA A 517 17.15 11.95 -6.42
CA ALA A 517 16.26 13.02 -5.97
C ALA A 517 16.83 14.41 -6.36
N ALA A 518 15.98 15.30 -6.87
CA ALA A 518 16.38 16.66 -7.25
C ALA A 518 16.79 17.50 -6.03
N SER A 519 16.16 17.28 -4.87
CA SER A 519 16.33 18.08 -3.66
C SER A 519 16.06 17.26 -2.39
N LEU A 520 16.72 17.62 -1.29
CA LEU A 520 16.45 17.07 0.04
C LEU A 520 15.12 17.57 0.63
N ALA A 521 14.61 18.72 0.15
CA ALA A 521 13.43 19.38 0.71
C ALA A 521 12.10 18.75 0.27
N VAL A 522 12.10 18.04 -0.87
CA VAL A 522 10.90 17.39 -1.43
C VAL A 522 11.28 15.95 -1.78
N PRO A 523 10.79 14.94 -1.04
CA PRO A 523 11.10 13.56 -1.36
C PRO A 523 10.54 13.19 -2.73
N PRO A 524 11.22 12.34 -3.52
CA PRO A 524 10.70 11.90 -4.80
C PRO A 524 9.49 10.98 -4.65
N VAL A 525 8.70 10.86 -5.73
CA VAL A 525 7.76 9.74 -5.85
C VAL A 525 8.58 8.45 -5.92
N THR A 526 8.22 7.47 -5.10
CA THR A 526 8.86 6.16 -5.00
C THR A 526 7.84 5.06 -5.28
N VAL A 527 8.31 3.95 -5.85
CA VAL A 527 7.51 2.74 -6.06
C VAL A 527 8.20 1.59 -5.36
N LYS A 528 7.43 0.79 -4.62
CA LYS A 528 7.91 -0.47 -4.04
C LYS A 528 6.97 -1.58 -4.48
N ALA A 529 7.52 -2.57 -5.18
CA ALA A 529 6.80 -3.75 -5.63
C ALA A 529 7.16 -4.95 -4.75
N LEU A 530 6.20 -5.83 -4.46
CA LEU A 530 6.43 -7.10 -3.78
C LEU A 530 5.27 -8.07 -4.02
N MET A 531 5.49 -9.31 -3.62
CA MET A 531 4.47 -10.36 -3.62
C MET A 531 4.11 -10.79 -2.20
N ASN A 532 2.94 -11.40 -2.07
CA ASN A 532 2.42 -11.88 -0.79
C ASN A 532 3.23 -13.01 -0.13
N LYS A 533 3.93 -13.82 -0.93
CA LYS A 533 4.65 -15.01 -0.49
C LYS A 533 5.90 -15.20 -1.32
N ASP A 534 6.84 -15.95 -0.76
CA ASP A 534 8.11 -16.18 -1.42
C ASP A 534 8.16 -17.48 -2.24
N THR A 535 7.51 -18.53 -1.74
CA THR A 535 7.27 -19.79 -2.44
C THR A 535 5.77 -20.10 -2.39
N ASN A 536 5.22 -20.68 -3.45
CA ASN A 536 3.81 -21.00 -3.53
C ASN A 536 3.55 -22.31 -4.28
N ASN A 537 2.41 -22.93 -3.98
CA ASN A 537 2.02 -24.25 -4.47
C ASN A 537 0.67 -24.17 -5.19
N PHE A 538 0.55 -24.76 -6.37
CA PHE A 538 -0.71 -24.82 -7.11
C PHE A 538 -1.78 -25.62 -6.31
N PRO A 539 -3.07 -25.21 -6.27
CA PRO A 539 -3.70 -24.07 -6.94
C PRO A 539 -3.90 -22.85 -6.03
N ASN A 540 -2.90 -22.48 -5.21
CA ASN A 540 -2.99 -21.23 -4.45
C ASN A 540 -2.65 -20.02 -5.35
N PRO A 541 -3.38 -18.91 -5.30
CA PRO A 541 -3.04 -17.70 -6.05
C PRO A 541 -1.84 -16.96 -5.47
N MET A 542 -1.19 -16.15 -6.29
CA MET A 542 -0.28 -15.09 -5.85
C MET A 542 -1.03 -13.76 -5.76
N VAL A 543 -0.54 -12.83 -4.93
CA VAL A 543 -0.99 -11.43 -4.91
C VAL A 543 0.20 -10.53 -5.13
N ILE A 544 0.07 -9.64 -6.11
CA ILE A 544 1.06 -8.62 -6.46
C ILE A 544 0.63 -7.31 -5.80
N TYR A 545 1.58 -6.63 -5.15
CA TYR A 545 1.39 -5.32 -4.55
C TYR A 545 2.40 -4.32 -5.13
N ALA A 546 1.95 -3.09 -5.35
CA ALA A 546 2.79 -1.95 -5.70
C ALA A 546 2.38 -0.72 -4.88
N GLU A 547 3.18 -0.35 -3.88
CA GLU A 547 3.01 0.91 -3.17
C GLU A 547 3.58 2.05 -4.04
N VAL A 548 2.75 3.04 -4.36
CA VAL A 548 3.14 4.29 -5.01
C VAL A 548 2.93 5.43 -4.02
N SER A 549 4.02 6.01 -3.54
CA SER A 549 4.01 7.00 -2.46
C SER A 549 5.03 8.12 -2.72
N GLN A 550 4.81 9.30 -2.11
CA GLN A 550 5.79 10.37 -2.03
C GLN A 550 6.07 10.66 -0.55
N GLY A 551 7.23 10.20 -0.06
CA GLY A 551 7.45 10.09 1.38
C GLY A 551 6.46 9.09 1.99
N PHE A 552 5.56 9.56 2.86
CA PHE A 552 4.53 8.73 3.51
C PHE A 552 3.11 9.00 2.99
N LEU A 553 2.98 9.77 1.91
CA LEU A 553 1.70 10.15 1.32
C LEU A 553 1.41 9.31 0.08
N PRO A 554 0.22 8.68 -0.02
CA PRO A 554 -0.12 7.85 -1.16
C PRO A 554 -0.37 8.66 -2.44
N VAL A 555 -0.08 8.03 -3.57
CA VAL A 555 -0.24 8.60 -4.91
C VAL A 555 -1.34 7.86 -5.66
N LEU A 556 -2.43 8.57 -5.94
CA LEU A 556 -3.67 8.02 -6.49
C LEU A 556 -3.82 8.39 -7.97
N GLY A 557 -4.52 7.55 -8.72
CA GLY A 557 -4.76 7.78 -10.15
C GLY A 557 -3.52 7.62 -11.04
N ALA A 558 -2.51 6.87 -10.58
CA ALA A 558 -1.41 6.43 -11.42
C ALA A 558 -1.83 5.22 -12.27
N THR A 559 -1.20 5.03 -13.43
CA THR A 559 -1.31 3.78 -14.19
C THR A 559 -0.20 2.84 -13.74
N VAL A 560 -0.58 1.74 -13.09
CA VAL A 560 0.35 0.75 -12.53
C VAL A 560 0.20 -0.56 -13.30
N MET A 561 1.29 -1.00 -13.93
CA MET A 561 1.37 -2.24 -14.70
C MET A 561 2.43 -3.15 -14.08
N ALA A 562 2.05 -4.38 -13.73
CA ALA A 562 2.97 -5.45 -13.39
C ALA A 562 3.25 -6.32 -14.61
N THR A 563 4.51 -6.71 -14.78
CA THR A 563 4.98 -7.71 -15.73
C THR A 563 5.55 -8.88 -14.93
N VAL A 564 4.96 -10.07 -15.10
CA VAL A 564 5.42 -11.31 -14.46
C VAL A 564 6.10 -12.18 -15.52
N GLU A 565 7.40 -12.43 -15.35
CA GLU A 565 8.23 -13.18 -16.30
C GLU A 565 8.48 -14.60 -15.76
N PRO A 566 7.87 -15.65 -16.34
CA PRO A 566 8.12 -17.03 -15.93
C PRO A 566 9.48 -17.53 -16.44
N GLN A 567 10.06 -18.52 -15.74
CA GLN A 567 11.23 -19.26 -16.19
C GLN A 567 11.06 -19.93 -17.56
N THR A 568 9.83 -20.28 -17.94
CA THR A 568 9.49 -20.81 -19.26
C THR A 568 8.19 -20.19 -19.79
N GLY A 569 8.17 -19.86 -21.08
CA GLY A 569 7.04 -19.18 -21.73
C GLY A 569 7.22 -17.65 -21.81
N SER A 570 6.13 -16.95 -22.14
CA SER A 570 6.11 -15.50 -22.29
C SER A 570 5.68 -14.78 -21.01
N ALA A 571 6.15 -13.55 -20.84
CA ALA A 571 5.72 -12.67 -19.76
C ALA A 571 4.22 -12.38 -19.80
N VAL A 572 3.62 -12.13 -18.64
CA VAL A 572 2.20 -11.76 -18.47
C VAL A 572 2.12 -10.35 -17.90
N GLU A 573 1.40 -9.46 -18.58
CA GLU A 573 1.13 -8.11 -18.08
C GLU A 573 -0.24 -7.99 -17.40
N LEU A 574 -0.27 -7.25 -16.29
CA LEU A 574 -1.44 -7.11 -15.41
C LEU A 574 -1.55 -5.65 -14.96
N LYS A 575 -2.74 -5.06 -15.07
CA LYS A 575 -3.01 -3.74 -14.48
C LYS A 575 -3.37 -3.89 -13.00
N LEU A 576 -2.62 -3.23 -12.12
CA LEU A 576 -2.87 -3.17 -10.68
C LEU A 576 -3.82 -2.01 -10.35
N LEU A 577 -4.67 -2.17 -9.31
CA LEU A 577 -5.71 -1.20 -8.94
C LEU A 577 -5.67 -0.87 -7.43
N ASP A 578 -5.99 0.38 -7.09
CA ASP A 578 -6.18 0.91 -5.73
C ASP A 578 -7.64 1.39 -5.66
N ASP A 579 -8.58 0.44 -5.48
CA ASP A 579 -10.03 0.63 -5.61
C ASP A 579 -10.87 0.06 -4.45
N GLY A 580 -10.24 -0.71 -3.56
CA GLY A 580 -10.84 -1.39 -2.40
C GLY A 580 -11.52 -2.71 -2.72
N SER A 581 -11.21 -3.36 -3.84
CA SER A 581 -11.82 -4.63 -4.26
C SER A 581 -10.81 -5.73 -4.66
N GLY A 582 -11.25 -6.98 -4.49
CA GLY A 582 -10.48 -8.16 -4.87
C GLY A 582 -9.18 -8.30 -4.08
N ALA A 583 -8.04 -8.19 -4.77
CA ALA A 583 -6.73 -8.22 -4.15
C ALA A 583 -6.38 -6.93 -3.40
N ASP A 584 -6.97 -5.79 -3.80
CA ASP A 584 -6.89 -4.57 -3.02
C ASP A 584 -8.03 -4.55 -2.00
N ILE A 585 -7.70 -4.15 -0.79
CA ILE A 585 -8.57 -4.22 0.38
C ILE A 585 -8.57 -2.90 1.17
N THR A 586 -7.89 -1.85 0.69
CA THR A 586 -8.05 -0.50 1.24
C THR A 586 -7.88 0.54 0.14
N LYS A 587 -9.03 0.95 -0.40
CA LYS A 587 -9.16 2.01 -1.39
C LYS A 587 -8.45 3.31 -1.01
N ASN A 588 -7.82 3.93 -2.00
CA ASN A 588 -7.13 5.21 -1.95
C ASN A 588 -5.97 5.25 -0.95
N ASP A 589 -5.30 4.13 -0.68
CA ASP A 589 -4.24 4.05 0.33
C ASP A 589 -2.82 4.02 -0.24
N GLY A 590 -2.70 4.02 -1.58
CA GLY A 590 -1.47 4.06 -2.36
C GLY A 590 -0.94 2.69 -2.76
N VAL A 591 -1.55 1.59 -2.31
CA VAL A 591 -1.14 0.22 -2.63
C VAL A 591 -2.03 -0.35 -3.74
N TYR A 592 -1.49 -0.41 -4.95
CA TYR A 592 -2.17 -0.98 -6.10
C TYR A 592 -1.94 -2.50 -6.11
N SER A 593 -3.02 -3.29 -6.19
CA SER A 593 -2.98 -4.74 -5.99
C SER A 593 -3.72 -5.51 -7.10
N LYS A 594 -3.37 -6.79 -7.30
CA LYS A 594 -4.07 -7.73 -8.19
C LYS A 594 -3.70 -9.19 -7.88
N TYR A 595 -4.65 -10.10 -8.06
CA TYR A 595 -4.37 -11.55 -8.04
C TYR A 595 -3.63 -12.02 -9.30
N PHE A 596 -2.72 -12.99 -9.14
CA PHE A 596 -2.07 -13.69 -10.24
C PHE A 596 -2.32 -15.20 -10.15
N THR A 597 -2.99 -15.73 -11.17
CA THR A 597 -3.39 -17.14 -11.33
C THR A 597 -2.84 -17.78 -12.60
N SER A 598 -2.30 -17.00 -13.54
CA SER A 598 -1.88 -17.44 -14.88
C SER A 598 -0.50 -18.13 -14.90
N PHE A 599 -0.32 -19.14 -14.04
CA PHE A 599 0.91 -19.92 -13.98
C PHE A 599 1.11 -20.73 -15.27
N ARG A 600 2.33 -20.69 -15.85
CA ARG A 600 2.68 -21.35 -17.11
C ARG A 600 3.47 -22.65 -16.93
N GLY A 601 3.94 -22.92 -15.71
CA GLY A 601 4.71 -24.11 -15.34
C GLY A 601 5.33 -23.95 -13.95
N ASN A 602 6.07 -24.96 -13.50
CA ASN A 602 6.87 -24.89 -12.28
C ASN A 602 8.13 -24.04 -12.49
N GLY A 603 8.72 -23.59 -11.39
CA GLY A 603 10.01 -22.87 -11.38
C GLY A 603 9.88 -21.41 -10.94
N ARG A 604 10.88 -20.60 -11.31
CA ARG A 604 10.99 -19.19 -10.91
C ARG A 604 10.13 -18.27 -11.76
N TYR A 605 9.65 -17.20 -11.14
CA TYR A 605 8.87 -16.13 -11.75
C TYR A 605 9.39 -14.78 -11.24
N ASN A 606 9.83 -13.89 -12.12
CA ASN A 606 10.31 -12.56 -11.78
C ASN A 606 9.18 -11.52 -11.88
N LEU A 607 9.13 -10.55 -10.96
CA LEU A 607 8.16 -9.46 -10.97
C LEU A 607 8.85 -8.12 -11.26
N LYS A 608 8.26 -7.37 -12.20
CA LYS A 608 8.59 -5.98 -12.51
C LYS A 608 7.32 -5.13 -12.47
N VAL A 609 7.41 -3.91 -11.98
CA VAL A 609 6.30 -2.95 -11.98
C VAL A 609 6.72 -1.65 -12.64
N ARG A 610 5.91 -1.17 -13.58
CA ARG A 610 6.02 0.15 -14.21
C ARG A 610 4.86 1.03 -13.77
N VAL A 611 5.16 2.25 -13.36
CA VAL A 611 4.19 3.25 -12.92
C VAL A 611 4.31 4.51 -13.76
N GLN A 612 3.17 5.00 -14.25
CA GLN A 612 3.06 6.26 -14.97
C GLN A 612 2.00 7.16 -14.34
N GLY A 613 2.43 8.33 -13.85
CA GLY A 613 1.56 9.45 -13.49
C GLY A 613 1.21 10.32 -14.70
N LYS A 614 0.06 10.99 -14.67
CA LYS A 614 -0.45 11.97 -15.65
C LYS A 614 -1.31 13.03 -14.94
N ASP A 615 -2.06 13.84 -15.69
CA ASP A 615 -2.92 14.93 -15.17
C ASP A 615 -3.93 14.54 -14.08
N LYS A 616 -4.34 13.26 -14.04
CA LYS A 616 -5.26 12.70 -13.03
C LYS A 616 -4.55 12.24 -11.75
N THR A 617 -3.22 12.26 -11.72
CA THR A 617 -2.43 11.68 -10.64
C THR A 617 -2.22 12.70 -9.53
N VAL A 618 -2.71 12.36 -8.34
CA VAL A 618 -2.72 13.23 -7.15
C VAL A 618 -2.02 12.56 -5.99
N ARG A 619 -1.25 13.34 -5.23
CA ARG A 619 -0.80 12.95 -3.90
C ARG A 619 -1.89 13.31 -2.91
N LEU A 620 -2.49 12.30 -2.30
CA LEU A 620 -3.45 12.51 -1.21
C LEU A 620 -2.69 12.79 0.08
N ARG A 621 -2.86 13.97 0.67
CA ARG A 621 -2.56 14.15 2.09
C ARG A 621 -3.54 13.27 2.87
N ARG A 622 -3.03 12.25 3.56
CA ARG A 622 -3.86 11.42 4.46
C ARG A 622 -4.62 12.34 5.42
N ARG A 623 -5.91 12.03 5.66
CA ARG A 623 -6.82 12.74 6.58
C ARG A 623 -6.32 12.67 8.03
N GLN A 624 -5.31 13.48 8.34
CA GLN A 624 -4.62 13.60 9.62
C GLN A 624 -4.02 12.25 10.12
N SER A 625 -3.65 12.20 11.40
CA SER A 625 -3.06 11.00 12.03
C SER A 625 -4.05 9.83 12.06
N ARG A 626 -3.54 8.60 11.84
CA ARG A 626 -4.30 7.35 12.06
C ARG A 626 -4.71 7.16 13.53
N ALA A 627 -3.90 7.66 14.46
CA ALA A 627 -4.24 7.64 15.88
C ALA A 627 -5.65 8.22 16.12
N LEU A 628 -6.49 7.43 16.78
CA LEU A 628 -7.86 7.80 17.15
C LEU A 628 -7.89 9.20 17.77
N TYR A 629 -8.75 10.06 17.23
CA TYR A 629 -9.05 11.34 17.85
C TYR A 629 -10.35 11.25 18.62
N VAL A 630 -10.24 11.61 19.89
CA VAL A 630 -11.37 11.63 20.80
C VAL A 630 -11.94 13.03 20.81
N PRO A 631 -13.23 13.23 20.47
CA PRO A 631 -13.81 14.56 20.34
C PRO A 631 -13.95 15.30 21.67
N GLY A 632 -14.00 14.56 22.78
CA GLY A 632 -14.10 15.08 24.13
C GLY A 632 -14.30 13.95 25.13
N TYR A 633 -14.48 14.29 26.39
CA TYR A 633 -14.89 13.34 27.43
C TYR A 633 -15.96 13.97 28.30
N ILE A 634 -16.79 13.13 28.92
CA ILE A 634 -17.66 13.56 30.03
C ILE A 634 -16.88 13.36 31.33
N GLU A 635 -16.82 14.39 32.17
CA GLU A 635 -16.14 14.37 33.47
C GLU A 635 -17.03 15.04 34.50
N ASN A 636 -17.46 14.30 35.53
CA ASN A 636 -18.42 14.74 36.55
C ASN A 636 -19.76 15.25 35.97
N GLY A 637 -20.19 14.71 34.82
CA GLY A 637 -21.41 15.10 34.11
C GLY A 637 -21.25 16.29 33.15
N GLU A 638 -20.11 17.01 33.19
CA GLU A 638 -19.79 18.08 32.25
C GLU A 638 -19.12 17.52 30.98
N ILE A 639 -19.54 18.02 29.82
CA ILE A 639 -18.95 17.66 28.52
C ILE A 639 -17.73 18.54 28.25
N LYS A 640 -16.53 17.95 28.27
CA LYS A 640 -15.27 18.63 27.95
C LYS A 640 -14.82 18.23 26.55
N MET A 641 -15.12 19.09 25.58
CA MET A 641 -14.69 18.91 24.18
C MET A 641 -13.19 19.21 24.04
N ASN A 642 -12.50 18.37 23.27
CA ASN A 642 -11.14 18.67 22.82
C ASN A 642 -11.18 19.67 21.66
N ALA A 643 -10.08 20.40 21.43
CA ALA A 643 -9.97 21.30 20.29
C ALA A 643 -10.21 20.51 18.98
N PRO A 644 -11.10 20.99 18.08
CA PRO A 644 -11.40 20.29 16.83
C PRO A 644 -10.12 20.08 16.04
N ARG A 645 -10.01 18.92 15.37
CA ARG A 645 -8.90 18.70 14.43
C ARG A 645 -8.92 19.81 13.38
N PRO A 646 -7.79 20.47 13.08
CA PRO A 646 -7.72 21.45 12.00
C PRO A 646 -8.12 20.78 10.69
N GLU A 647 -9.17 21.29 10.04
CA GLU A 647 -9.58 20.80 8.73
C GLU A 647 -8.59 21.33 7.68
N PRO A 648 -7.89 20.46 6.93
CA PRO A 648 -7.09 20.89 5.79
C PRO A 648 -8.04 21.40 4.69
N SER A 649 -7.62 22.44 3.97
CA SER A 649 -8.34 22.92 2.78
C SER A 649 -8.31 21.87 1.67
N ASP A 650 -9.30 21.87 0.77
CA ASP A 650 -9.37 20.89 -0.33
C ASP A 650 -8.11 20.91 -1.23
N ASP A 651 -7.53 22.10 -1.46
CA ASP A 651 -6.26 22.28 -2.17
C ASP A 651 -5.05 21.68 -1.41
N GLU A 652 -5.10 21.59 -0.07
CA GLU A 652 -4.11 20.88 0.73
C GLU A 652 -4.33 19.35 0.72
N ILE A 653 -5.56 18.87 0.49
CA ILE A 653 -5.89 17.43 0.52
C ILE A 653 -5.32 16.73 -0.74
N GLN A 654 -5.39 17.34 -1.92
CA GLN A 654 -4.94 16.73 -3.19
C GLN A 654 -3.95 17.61 -3.96
N ALA A 655 -2.65 17.36 -3.76
CA ALA A 655 -1.62 18.00 -4.59
C ALA A 655 -1.49 17.25 -5.92
N LYS A 656 -1.77 17.91 -7.05
CA LYS A 656 -1.48 17.37 -8.39
C LYS A 656 0.03 17.16 -8.53
N LEU A 657 0.44 15.94 -8.90
CA LEU A 657 1.86 15.62 -9.14
C LEU A 657 2.28 15.82 -10.60
N GLY A 658 1.32 15.81 -11.52
CA GLY A 658 1.59 15.82 -12.96
C GLY A 658 2.17 14.50 -13.45
N SER A 659 2.84 14.55 -14.60
CA SER A 659 3.42 13.37 -15.24
C SER A 659 4.73 12.93 -14.60
N PHE A 660 4.90 11.62 -14.41
CA PHE A 660 6.14 10.99 -13.96
C PHE A 660 6.19 9.53 -14.41
N ASN A 661 7.38 8.97 -14.61
CA ASN A 661 7.58 7.52 -14.77
C ASN A 661 8.42 6.96 -13.62
N ARG A 662 8.12 5.74 -13.18
CA ARG A 662 8.94 4.95 -12.23
C ARG A 662 8.91 3.47 -12.61
N VAL A 663 10.00 2.77 -12.34
CA VAL A 663 10.10 1.31 -12.43
C VAL A 663 10.64 0.76 -11.10
N ALA A 664 10.12 -0.40 -10.69
CA ALA A 664 10.62 -1.15 -9.54
C ALA A 664 10.64 -2.65 -9.86
N SER A 665 11.68 -3.37 -9.42
CA SER A 665 11.63 -4.82 -9.33
C SER A 665 10.88 -5.24 -8.06
N GLY A 666 10.08 -6.29 -8.16
CA GLY A 666 9.33 -6.88 -7.04
C GLY A 666 9.92 -8.18 -6.51
N GLY A 667 11.16 -8.51 -6.89
CA GLY A 667 11.78 -9.80 -6.60
C GLY A 667 11.22 -10.94 -7.44
N SER A 668 11.59 -12.18 -7.09
CA SER A 668 11.15 -13.38 -7.80
C SER A 668 10.64 -14.47 -6.87
N PHE A 669 9.53 -15.13 -7.22
CA PHE A 669 8.97 -16.26 -6.45
C PHE A 669 9.15 -17.61 -7.14
N VAL A 670 9.01 -18.69 -6.36
CA VAL A 670 9.02 -20.08 -6.86
C VAL A 670 7.61 -20.65 -6.83
N MET A 671 7.20 -21.27 -7.94
CA MET A 671 5.91 -21.93 -8.10
C MET A 671 6.09 -23.45 -8.29
N GLU A 672 5.32 -24.22 -7.53
CA GLU A 672 5.37 -25.69 -7.51
C GLU A 672 4.02 -26.34 -7.85
N ASN A 673 4.08 -27.61 -8.27
CA ASN A 673 2.94 -28.50 -8.53
C ASN A 673 1.92 -28.03 -9.59
N VAL A 674 2.34 -27.18 -10.54
CA VAL A 674 1.55 -26.79 -11.72
C VAL A 674 1.36 -27.99 -12.67
N PRO A 675 0.12 -28.38 -13.04
CA PRO A 675 -0.13 -29.57 -13.85
C PRO A 675 0.30 -29.49 -15.33
N SER A 676 1.02 -30.51 -15.79
CA SER A 676 1.49 -30.67 -17.18
C SER A 676 0.40 -31.19 -18.13
N GLY A 677 -0.70 -30.46 -18.34
CA GLY A 677 -1.78 -30.95 -19.22
C GLY A 677 -2.89 -29.98 -19.62
N GLY A 678 -2.80 -28.70 -19.23
CA GLY A 678 -3.96 -27.80 -19.26
C GLY A 678 -4.82 -28.00 -18.01
N THR A 679 -5.26 -26.90 -17.40
CA THR A 679 -5.94 -26.92 -16.11
C THR A 679 -7.44 -27.10 -16.28
N THR A 680 -8.01 -28.08 -15.58
CA THR A 680 -9.38 -27.90 -15.06
C THR A 680 -9.39 -26.64 -14.21
N ASP A 681 -10.45 -25.84 -14.30
CA ASP A 681 -10.60 -24.66 -13.45
C ASP A 681 -10.65 -25.09 -11.97
N VAL A 682 -9.92 -24.34 -11.14
CA VAL A 682 -9.63 -24.60 -9.72
C VAL A 682 -9.57 -23.31 -8.91
N PHE A 683 -9.76 -22.15 -9.53
CA PHE A 683 -9.61 -20.84 -8.89
C PHE A 683 -11.00 -20.20 -8.72
N PRO A 684 -11.61 -20.24 -7.53
CA PRO A 684 -12.92 -19.65 -7.33
C PRO A 684 -12.88 -18.11 -7.46
N PRO A 685 -14.05 -17.46 -7.60
CA PRO A 685 -14.16 -16.01 -7.53
C PRO A 685 -13.67 -15.46 -6.18
N CYS A 686 -13.17 -14.23 -6.14
CA CYS A 686 -12.69 -13.63 -4.90
C CYS A 686 -13.86 -13.27 -3.96
N LYS A 687 -13.56 -13.17 -2.66
CA LYS A 687 -14.51 -12.71 -1.65
C LYS A 687 -14.92 -11.26 -1.93
N ILE A 688 -16.22 -10.99 -1.97
CA ILE A 688 -16.76 -9.63 -1.99
C ILE A 688 -16.59 -9.00 -0.60
N ILE A 689 -15.90 -7.86 -0.54
CA ILE A 689 -15.60 -7.14 0.72
C ILE A 689 -16.28 -5.77 0.82
N ASP A 690 -17.01 -5.34 -0.20
CA ASP A 690 -17.64 -4.02 -0.29
C ASP A 690 -19.15 -4.09 -0.54
N LEU A 691 -19.80 -5.17 -0.09
CA LEU A 691 -21.25 -5.29 -0.12
C LEU A 691 -21.90 -4.28 0.81
N GLU A 692 -22.82 -3.50 0.26
CA GLU A 692 -23.67 -2.53 0.92
C GLU A 692 -25.13 -2.86 0.64
N ALA A 693 -26.01 -2.59 1.61
CA ALA A 693 -27.45 -2.83 1.53
C ALA A 693 -28.20 -1.64 2.13
N GLN A 694 -29.22 -1.15 1.44
CA GLN A 694 -30.03 -0.01 1.87
C GLN A 694 -31.51 -0.25 1.54
N TYR A 695 -32.41 0.35 2.32
CA TYR A 695 -33.83 0.41 1.99
C TYR A 695 -34.10 1.67 1.16
N GLU A 696 -34.64 1.49 -0.03
CA GLU A 696 -35.11 2.56 -0.91
C GLU A 696 -36.62 2.37 -1.12
N GLU A 697 -37.44 3.22 -0.48
CA GLU A 697 -38.91 3.16 -0.49
C GLU A 697 -39.47 1.79 -0.04
N ASP A 698 -39.90 0.94 -0.99
CA ASP A 698 -40.44 -0.40 -0.76
C ASP A 698 -39.52 -1.54 -1.26
N LYS A 699 -38.27 -1.19 -1.61
CA LYS A 699 -37.26 -2.08 -2.18
C LYS A 699 -35.99 -2.12 -1.34
N ILE A 700 -35.22 -3.16 -1.60
CA ILE A 700 -33.88 -3.34 -1.05
C ILE A 700 -32.90 -3.13 -2.20
N HIS A 701 -32.00 -2.16 -2.02
CA HIS A 701 -30.89 -1.90 -2.94
C HIS A 701 -29.61 -2.54 -2.38
N LEU A 702 -28.97 -3.37 -3.19
CA LEU A 702 -27.69 -3.99 -2.91
C LEU A 702 -26.65 -3.47 -3.90
N SER A 703 -25.45 -3.14 -3.41
CA SER A 703 -24.33 -2.74 -4.26
C SER A 703 -23.01 -3.30 -3.76
N TRP A 704 -22.18 -3.80 -4.67
CA TRP A 704 -20.87 -4.41 -4.40
C TRP A 704 -19.96 -4.25 -5.63
N THR A 705 -18.69 -4.63 -5.56
CA THR A 705 -17.80 -4.70 -6.73
C THR A 705 -17.73 -6.12 -7.24
N ALA A 706 -17.92 -6.31 -8.55
CA ALA A 706 -17.95 -7.62 -9.19
C ALA A 706 -16.62 -8.37 -9.01
N PRO A 707 -16.62 -9.60 -8.47
CA PRO A 707 -15.51 -10.53 -8.60
C PRO A 707 -15.47 -11.17 -10.00
N GLY A 708 -14.39 -11.87 -10.29
CA GLY A 708 -14.18 -12.59 -11.55
C GLY A 708 -14.82 -13.97 -11.62
N ASN A 709 -14.42 -14.72 -12.65
CA ASN A 709 -14.50 -16.19 -12.66
C ASN A 709 -13.38 -16.71 -11.75
N ASP A 710 -12.14 -16.31 -12.05
CA ASP A 710 -10.94 -16.64 -11.28
C ASP A 710 -10.55 -15.41 -10.45
N PHE A 711 -10.78 -15.44 -9.14
CA PHE A 711 -10.50 -14.31 -8.25
C PHE A 711 -11.05 -12.96 -8.73
N ASP A 712 -10.19 -12.07 -9.25
CA ASP A 712 -10.50 -10.73 -9.78
C ASP A 712 -10.38 -10.63 -11.32
N VAL A 713 -10.49 -11.78 -12.02
CA VAL A 713 -10.36 -11.90 -13.49
C VAL A 713 -11.57 -12.60 -14.09
N GLY A 714 -12.15 -12.05 -15.16
CA GLY A 714 -13.31 -12.62 -15.84
C GLY A 714 -14.65 -12.11 -15.28
N GLN A 715 -15.62 -13.00 -15.10
CA GLN A 715 -17.00 -12.67 -14.73
C GLN A 715 -17.65 -13.87 -14.01
N GLY A 716 -18.04 -13.67 -12.74
CA GLY A 716 -18.77 -14.66 -11.95
C GLY A 716 -20.29 -14.41 -11.93
N LYS A 717 -21.06 -15.37 -11.42
CA LYS A 717 -22.50 -15.23 -11.09
C LYS A 717 -22.69 -15.16 -9.57
N TYR A 718 -23.92 -14.93 -9.09
CA TYR A 718 -24.17 -14.65 -7.67
C TYR A 718 -25.25 -15.54 -7.03
N ILE A 719 -24.94 -16.04 -5.83
CA ILE A 719 -25.89 -16.60 -4.87
C ILE A 719 -26.05 -15.56 -3.77
N ILE A 720 -27.22 -14.92 -3.71
CA ILE A 720 -27.55 -13.88 -2.71
C ILE A 720 -28.48 -14.48 -1.66
N LYS A 721 -28.12 -14.32 -0.39
CA LYS A 721 -28.85 -14.84 0.77
C LYS A 721 -29.24 -13.72 1.73
N MET A 722 -30.33 -13.93 2.46
CA MET A 722 -30.84 -13.01 3.49
C MET A 722 -31.32 -13.74 4.75
N SER A 723 -31.17 -13.09 5.91
CA SER A 723 -31.76 -13.50 7.19
C SER A 723 -31.97 -12.30 8.12
N GLU A 724 -32.85 -12.43 9.11
CA GLU A 724 -32.98 -11.50 10.24
C GLU A 724 -31.83 -11.67 11.27
N SER A 725 -31.06 -12.76 11.17
CA SER A 725 -29.90 -13.06 12.01
C SER A 725 -28.60 -13.01 11.20
N LEU A 726 -27.67 -12.15 11.64
CA LEU A 726 -26.31 -12.06 11.11
C LEU A 726 -25.55 -13.38 11.23
N LEU A 727 -25.77 -14.13 12.32
CA LEU A 727 -25.09 -15.39 12.58
C LEU A 727 -25.48 -16.49 11.59
N ASP A 728 -26.71 -16.48 11.08
CA ASP A 728 -27.16 -17.47 10.10
C ASP A 728 -26.38 -17.32 8.79
N LEU A 729 -26.16 -16.08 8.33
CA LEU A 729 -25.39 -15.81 7.12
C LEU A 729 -23.89 -16.06 7.31
N ARG A 730 -23.37 -15.92 8.53
CA ARG A 730 -21.98 -16.21 8.88
C ARG A 730 -21.70 -17.72 8.96
N ASN A 731 -22.58 -18.46 9.64
CA ASN A 731 -22.31 -19.83 10.08
C ASN A 731 -23.08 -20.90 9.27
N THR A 732 -24.26 -20.57 8.73
CA THR A 732 -25.20 -21.49 8.06
C THR A 732 -25.74 -20.88 6.77
N PHE A 733 -24.85 -20.27 5.96
CA PHE A 733 -25.19 -19.53 4.74
C PHE A 733 -26.10 -20.28 3.76
N GLU A 734 -25.92 -21.60 3.62
CA GLU A 734 -26.72 -22.41 2.70
C GLU A 734 -28.19 -22.50 3.11
N ASP A 735 -28.46 -22.53 4.42
CA ASP A 735 -29.80 -22.67 5.01
C ASP A 735 -30.58 -21.34 5.01
N ALA A 736 -29.90 -20.21 4.83
CA ALA A 736 -30.52 -18.88 4.79
C ALA A 736 -31.43 -18.68 3.57
N THR A 737 -32.35 -17.71 3.65
CA THR A 737 -33.35 -17.47 2.60
C THR A 737 -32.67 -16.95 1.32
N SER A 738 -32.92 -17.61 0.18
CA SER A 738 -32.36 -17.20 -1.11
C SER A 738 -33.14 -16.04 -1.74
N VAL A 739 -32.42 -15.02 -2.23
CA VAL A 739 -32.99 -13.92 -3.01
C VAL A 739 -33.09 -14.35 -4.49
N ASN A 740 -34.18 -14.02 -5.16
CA ASN A 740 -34.36 -14.30 -6.58
C ASN A 740 -33.45 -13.40 -7.44
N THR A 741 -32.37 -13.96 -7.99
CA THR A 741 -31.38 -13.26 -8.83
C THR A 741 -31.65 -13.37 -10.33
N SER A 742 -32.82 -13.87 -10.77
CA SER A 742 -33.10 -14.10 -12.21
C SER A 742 -33.07 -12.86 -13.11
N SER A 743 -33.23 -11.66 -12.56
CA SER A 743 -33.11 -10.37 -13.25
C SER A 743 -31.71 -9.75 -13.18
N LEU A 744 -30.79 -10.33 -12.42
CA LEU A 744 -29.41 -9.85 -12.26
C LEU A 744 -28.55 -10.34 -13.43
N VAL A 745 -27.99 -9.40 -14.19
CA VAL A 745 -27.00 -9.68 -15.23
C VAL A 745 -25.62 -9.31 -14.68
N PRO A 746 -24.77 -10.29 -14.32
CA PRO A 746 -23.46 -10.01 -13.76
C PRO A 746 -22.56 -9.25 -14.74
N LYS A 747 -21.66 -8.41 -14.22
CA LYS A 747 -20.70 -7.62 -14.97
C LYS A 747 -19.27 -8.19 -14.83
N PRO A 748 -18.31 -7.77 -15.69
CA PRO A 748 -16.91 -8.14 -15.54
C PRO A 748 -16.30 -7.66 -14.22
N ALA A 749 -15.27 -8.37 -13.76
CA ALA A 749 -14.55 -8.09 -12.52
C ALA A 749 -14.08 -6.62 -12.40
N GLY A 750 -14.11 -6.09 -11.18
CA GLY A 750 -13.70 -4.71 -10.87
C GLY A 750 -14.71 -3.64 -11.29
N THR A 751 -15.92 -4.01 -11.71
CA THR A 751 -17.02 -3.06 -11.99
C THR A 751 -18.05 -3.06 -10.86
N LYS A 752 -18.63 -1.88 -10.55
CA LYS A 752 -19.63 -1.80 -9.48
C LYS A 752 -20.98 -2.38 -9.93
N GLU A 753 -21.49 -3.31 -9.13
CA GLU A 753 -22.80 -3.93 -9.26
C GLU A 753 -23.88 -3.17 -8.48
N SER A 754 -25.10 -3.32 -8.95
CA SER A 754 -26.28 -2.66 -8.38
C SER A 754 -27.50 -3.52 -8.67
N PHE A 755 -28.17 -4.01 -7.62
CA PHE A 755 -29.33 -4.88 -7.72
C PHE A 755 -30.44 -4.35 -6.82
N GLN A 756 -31.66 -4.24 -7.35
CA GLN A 756 -32.84 -3.81 -6.62
C GLN A 756 -33.93 -4.88 -6.74
N PHE A 757 -34.55 -5.23 -5.62
CA PHE A 757 -35.66 -6.17 -5.58
C PHE A 757 -36.62 -5.84 -4.42
N LYS A 758 -37.80 -6.43 -4.45
CA LYS A 758 -38.79 -6.35 -3.38
C LYS A 758 -38.87 -7.71 -2.66
N SER A 759 -38.88 -7.70 -1.34
CA SER A 759 -39.06 -8.92 -0.55
C SER A 759 -40.55 -9.26 -0.46
N GLU A 760 -40.95 -10.43 -0.94
CA GLU A 760 -42.35 -10.90 -0.87
C GLU A 760 -42.68 -11.58 0.47
N ASN A 761 -41.66 -12.05 1.20
CA ASN A 761 -41.82 -12.93 2.36
C ASN A 761 -41.57 -12.26 3.73
N VAL A 762 -41.30 -10.95 3.77
CA VAL A 762 -41.04 -10.22 5.02
C VAL A 762 -42.04 -9.08 5.19
N THR A 763 -42.80 -9.11 6.29
CA THR A 763 -43.55 -7.96 6.77
C THR A 763 -42.59 -6.92 7.32
N ILE A 764 -42.33 -5.89 6.52
CA ILE A 764 -41.42 -4.81 6.85
C ILE A 764 -42.13 -3.85 7.83
N GLU A 765 -41.69 -3.85 9.11
CA GLU A 765 -42.18 -2.98 10.16
C GLU A 765 -41.08 -2.03 10.67
N ASN A 766 -41.45 -1.03 11.50
CA ASN A 766 -40.46 -0.13 12.09
C ASN A 766 -39.58 -0.88 13.10
N GLY A 767 -38.28 -0.97 12.81
CA GLY A 767 -37.29 -1.72 13.59
C GLY A 767 -36.87 -3.03 12.94
N THR A 768 -37.44 -3.43 11.79
CA THR A 768 -37.00 -4.60 11.03
C THR A 768 -35.57 -4.38 10.50
N ILE A 769 -34.66 -5.30 10.87
CA ILE A 769 -33.31 -5.39 10.32
C ILE A 769 -33.19 -6.69 9.51
N ILE A 770 -32.75 -6.58 8.26
CA ILE A 770 -32.42 -7.73 7.41
C ILE A 770 -30.94 -7.63 7.04
N TYR A 771 -30.25 -8.75 7.16
CA TYR A 771 -28.86 -8.91 6.75
C TYR A 771 -28.79 -9.60 5.39
N PHE A 772 -27.74 -9.27 4.62
CA PHE A 772 -27.48 -9.79 3.28
C PHE A 772 -26.05 -10.27 3.15
N ALA A 773 -25.85 -11.40 2.47
CA ALA A 773 -24.54 -11.90 2.11
C ALA A 773 -24.57 -12.55 0.72
N ILE A 774 -23.43 -12.53 0.04
CA ILE A 774 -23.26 -13.03 -1.33
C ILE A 774 -22.12 -14.05 -1.36
N ARG A 775 -22.30 -15.13 -2.12
CA ARG A 775 -21.19 -15.87 -2.73
C ARG A 775 -21.22 -15.65 -4.23
N ALA A 776 -20.04 -15.49 -4.82
CA ALA A 776 -19.89 -15.58 -6.25
C ALA A 776 -19.60 -17.04 -6.65
N ILE A 777 -20.05 -17.43 -7.85
CA ILE A 777 -19.87 -18.75 -8.44
C ILE A 777 -19.33 -18.61 -9.86
N ASP A 778 -18.30 -19.39 -10.19
CA ASP A 778 -17.68 -19.40 -11.52
C ASP A 778 -18.44 -20.31 -12.52
N ASN A 779 -17.86 -20.52 -13.70
CA ASN A 779 -18.40 -21.44 -14.70
C ASN A 779 -18.11 -22.93 -14.42
N ALA A 780 -17.17 -23.23 -13.51
CA ALA A 780 -16.85 -24.58 -13.03
C ALA A 780 -17.66 -25.01 -11.80
N SER A 781 -18.52 -24.12 -11.28
CA SER A 781 -19.31 -24.27 -10.06
C SER A 781 -18.51 -24.23 -8.75
N LEU A 782 -17.30 -23.67 -8.74
CA LEU A 782 -16.61 -23.32 -7.49
C LEU A 782 -17.17 -22.01 -6.95
N THR A 783 -17.19 -21.87 -5.62
CA THR A 783 -17.77 -20.69 -4.95
C THR A 783 -16.73 -19.93 -4.14
N SER A 784 -16.89 -18.61 -4.09
CA SER A 784 -16.10 -17.73 -3.22
C SER A 784 -16.38 -18.01 -1.74
N GLU A 785 -15.53 -17.51 -0.85
CA GLU A 785 -15.96 -17.26 0.54
C GLU A 785 -17.21 -16.37 0.56
N VAL A 786 -18.00 -16.47 1.64
CA VAL A 786 -19.12 -15.56 1.90
C VAL A 786 -18.61 -14.12 2.01
N SER A 787 -19.31 -13.17 1.42
CA SER A 787 -19.00 -11.74 1.46
C SER A 787 -18.93 -11.18 2.88
N ASN A 788 -18.54 -9.90 3.02
CA ASN A 788 -18.99 -9.16 4.20
C ASN A 788 -20.53 -9.17 4.27
N ILE A 789 -21.09 -9.22 5.48
CA ILE A 789 -22.54 -9.19 5.69
C ILE A 789 -22.96 -7.72 5.74
N ALA A 790 -23.85 -7.33 4.82
CA ALA A 790 -24.44 -6.01 4.78
C ALA A 790 -25.77 -5.97 5.55
N GLN A 791 -26.12 -4.80 6.08
CA GLN A 791 -27.31 -4.59 6.90
C GLN A 791 -28.23 -3.58 6.23
N ALA A 792 -29.47 -3.94 5.96
CA ALA A 792 -30.55 -3.00 5.68
C ALA A 792 -31.46 -2.92 6.92
N ALA A 793 -31.65 -1.72 7.47
CA ALA A 793 -32.50 -1.48 8.63
C ALA A 793 -33.61 -0.49 8.28
N LEU A 794 -34.88 -0.87 8.44
CA LEU A 794 -35.96 0.10 8.40
C LEU A 794 -36.14 0.66 9.81
N PHE A 795 -35.65 1.88 10.03
CA PHE A 795 -35.82 2.59 11.29
C PHE A 795 -36.48 3.94 11.05
N ILE A 796 -37.61 4.17 11.72
CA ILE A 796 -38.28 5.47 11.80
C ILE A 796 -38.09 5.93 13.25
N PRO A 797 -37.24 6.96 13.49
CA PRO A 797 -37.02 7.51 14.82
C PRO A 797 -38.33 7.92 15.49
N PRO A 798 -38.46 7.79 16.82
CA PRO A 798 -39.57 8.38 17.55
C PRO A 798 -39.62 9.89 17.28
N LYS A 799 -40.77 10.39 16.85
CA LYS A 799 -40.98 11.83 16.66
C LYS A 799 -40.83 12.51 18.03
N GLU A 800 -39.96 13.53 18.14
CA GLU A 800 -39.74 14.26 19.40
C GLU A 800 -41.11 14.70 19.97
N SER A 801 -41.47 14.17 21.15
CA SER A 801 -42.66 14.61 21.86
C SER A 801 -42.43 16.02 22.37
N SER A 802 -43.12 16.99 21.78
CA SER A 802 -43.25 18.34 22.36
C SER A 802 -43.60 18.22 23.85
N PRO A 803 -43.02 19.05 24.74
CA PRO A 803 -43.48 19.14 26.12
C PRO A 803 -44.99 19.42 26.16
N ASP A 804 -45.68 18.79 27.12
CA ASP A 804 -47.14 18.89 27.29
C ASP A 804 -47.62 20.36 27.31
N SER A 805 -48.40 20.74 26.31
CA SER A 805 -49.28 21.91 26.40
C SER A 805 -50.58 21.49 27.08
N THR A 806 -50.78 21.92 28.32
CA THR A 806 -52.05 21.75 29.04
C THR A 806 -53.23 22.35 28.25
N PRO A 807 -54.44 21.78 28.38
CA PRO A 807 -55.58 22.19 27.57
C PRO A 807 -56.18 23.53 28.04
N ASN A 808 -56.47 24.42 27.08
CA ASN A 808 -57.74 25.14 26.98
C ASN A 808 -57.80 25.95 25.67
N ASP A 809 -58.95 25.85 25.00
CA ASP A 809 -59.61 26.79 24.08
C ASP A 809 -58.81 28.02 23.59
N ASP A 810 -58.54 28.12 22.29
CA ASP A 810 -59.55 28.55 21.32
C ASP A 810 -59.13 28.29 19.86
N VAL A 811 -60.08 28.04 18.97
CA VAL A 811 -59.79 27.76 17.55
C VAL A 811 -59.73 29.05 16.74
N ILE A 812 -58.52 29.50 16.37
CA ILE A 812 -58.32 30.46 15.28
C ILE A 812 -57.44 29.83 14.20
N ASN A 813 -58.05 29.62 13.03
CA ASN A 813 -57.47 28.92 11.90
C ASN A 813 -56.74 29.92 10.98
N GLU A 814 -55.47 30.24 11.26
CA GLU A 814 -54.65 31.07 10.36
C GLU A 814 -54.18 30.28 9.13
N GLY A 815 -55.07 30.18 8.14
CA GLY A 815 -54.65 29.91 6.77
C GLY A 815 -53.81 31.07 6.23
N ILE A 816 -52.61 30.77 5.71
CA ILE A 816 -51.68 31.75 5.15
C ILE A 816 -52.41 32.62 4.11
N ASN A 817 -52.57 33.91 4.41
CA ASN A 817 -53.34 34.81 3.59
C ASN A 817 -52.61 35.13 2.27
N VAL A 818 -53.02 34.45 1.19
CA VAL A 818 -52.47 34.57 -0.17
C VAL A 818 -52.44 36.03 -0.65
N LEU A 819 -53.37 36.87 -0.18
CA LEU A 819 -53.42 38.30 -0.48
C LEU A 819 -52.12 39.03 -0.06
N THR A 820 -51.52 38.66 1.08
CA THR A 820 -50.29 39.28 1.59
C THR A 820 -49.09 38.99 0.69
N ILE A 821 -48.99 37.76 0.15
CA ILE A 821 -47.94 37.37 -0.80
C ILE A 821 -48.10 38.14 -2.12
N VAL A 822 -49.33 38.24 -2.64
CA VAL A 822 -49.65 39.02 -3.85
C VAL A 822 -49.28 40.50 -3.68
N LEU A 823 -49.55 41.09 -2.52
CA LEU A 823 -49.19 42.49 -2.22
C LEU A 823 -47.67 42.71 -2.14
N ILE A 824 -46.90 41.78 -1.58
CA ILE A 824 -45.42 41.84 -1.54
C ILE A 824 -44.82 41.75 -2.95
N VAL A 825 -45.33 40.84 -3.78
CA VAL A 825 -44.88 40.69 -5.18
C VAL A 825 -45.25 41.93 -6.00
N ALA A 826 -46.47 42.46 -5.87
CA ALA A 826 -46.89 43.68 -6.55
C ALA A 826 -46.04 44.90 -6.13
N GLY A 827 -45.78 45.07 -4.84
CA GLY A 827 -44.91 46.14 -4.32
C GLY A 827 -43.48 46.07 -4.88
N SER A 828 -42.95 44.85 -5.00
CA SER A 828 -41.60 44.59 -5.56
C SER A 828 -41.52 44.96 -7.05
N ILE A 829 -42.55 44.62 -7.84
CA ILE A 829 -42.63 44.97 -9.27
C ILE A 829 -42.72 46.50 -9.47
N ILE A 830 -43.48 47.19 -8.62
CA ILE A 830 -43.58 48.66 -8.65
C ILE A 830 -42.23 49.31 -8.32
N ALA A 831 -41.53 48.83 -7.28
CA ALA A 831 -40.22 49.34 -6.90
C ALA A 831 -39.17 49.20 -8.03
N VAL A 832 -39.13 48.03 -8.69
CA VAL A 832 -38.25 47.80 -9.86
C VAL A 832 -38.61 48.72 -11.03
N SER A 833 -39.91 48.91 -11.30
CA SER A 833 -40.39 49.79 -12.38
C SER A 833 -40.01 51.26 -12.16
N ILE A 834 -40.05 51.73 -10.90
CA ILE A 834 -39.61 53.08 -10.51
C ILE A 834 -38.09 53.21 -10.66
N ALA A 835 -37.30 52.21 -10.23
CA ALA A 835 -35.86 52.21 -10.37
C ALA A 835 -35.41 52.28 -11.85
N VAL A 836 -36.02 51.45 -12.71
CA VAL A 836 -35.76 51.48 -14.17
C VAL A 836 -36.15 52.84 -14.77
N SER A 837 -37.30 53.41 -14.39
CA SER A 837 -37.73 54.74 -14.86
C SER A 837 -36.76 55.86 -14.44
N MET A 838 -36.22 55.81 -13.22
CA MET A 838 -35.20 56.77 -12.78
C MET A 838 -33.89 56.61 -13.57
N ILE A 839 -33.43 55.39 -13.83
CA ILE A 839 -32.22 55.13 -14.63
C ILE A 839 -32.41 55.65 -16.06
N VAL A 840 -33.56 55.38 -16.69
CA VAL A 840 -33.89 55.90 -18.03
C VAL A 840 -33.93 57.43 -18.04
N CYS A 841 -34.56 58.07 -17.05
CA CYS A 841 -34.58 59.54 -16.92
C CYS A 841 -33.17 60.14 -16.75
N ILE A 842 -32.28 59.50 -15.97
CA ILE A 842 -30.89 59.95 -15.78
C ILE A 842 -30.10 59.86 -17.10
N LEU A 843 -30.24 58.75 -17.84
CA LEU A 843 -29.62 58.57 -19.16
C LEU A 843 -30.15 59.58 -20.18
N HIS A 844 -31.46 59.81 -20.21
CA HIS A 844 -32.09 60.76 -21.14
C HIS A 844 -31.72 62.23 -20.85
N LYS A 845 -31.40 62.56 -19.59
CA LYS A 845 -30.92 63.89 -19.18
C LYS A 845 -29.44 64.12 -19.51
N LYS A 846 -28.64 63.05 -19.67
CA LYS A 846 -27.20 63.13 -19.99
C LYS A 846 -26.94 63.41 -21.48
N ASN A 847 -27.83 62.99 -22.38
CA ASN A 847 -27.71 63.17 -23.85
C ASN A 847 -28.20 64.52 -24.40
N ARG A 848 -28.43 65.56 -23.58
CA ARG A 848 -28.96 66.87 -24.04
C ARG A 848 -28.09 68.10 -23.74
N ARG A 849 -26.77 67.92 -23.53
CA ARG A 849 -25.80 69.04 -23.43
C ARG A 849 -24.49 68.75 -24.18
N GLY A 850 -24.48 69.04 -25.49
CA GLY A 850 -23.32 69.67 -26.13
C GLY A 850 -23.55 71.20 -26.14
N GLY A 851 -22.58 72.08 -26.31
CA GLY A 851 -21.10 72.02 -26.43
C GLY A 851 -20.62 73.47 -26.22
N PRO A 852 -19.67 74.02 -27.00
CA PRO A 852 -18.38 73.51 -27.51
C PRO A 852 -17.21 74.45 -27.08
N GLU A 853 -16.14 74.56 -27.90
CA GLU A 853 -14.98 75.49 -27.81
C GLU A 853 -13.85 75.17 -26.80
N LEU A 854 -12.58 75.60 -27.02
CA LEU A 854 -11.68 75.67 -28.20
C LEU A 854 -10.29 76.17 -27.73
N ARG A 855 -9.19 75.66 -28.31
CA ARG A 855 -7.78 76.10 -28.09
C ARG A 855 -7.22 75.84 -26.66
N MET A 856 -5.91 75.71 -26.45
CA MET A 856 -4.75 75.96 -27.32
C MET A 856 -3.72 74.83 -27.19
#